data_AF-A0AA43LIU2-F1
#
_entry.id   AF-A0AA43LIU2-F1
#
_cell.length_a   1.000
_cell.length_b   1.000
_cell.length_c   1.000
_cell.angle_alpha   90.00
_cell.angle_beta   90.00
_cell.angle_gamma   90.00
#
_symmetry.space_group_name_H-M   'P 1'
#
loop_
_entity.id
_entity.type
_entity.pdbx_description
1 polymer ?
#
loop_
_entity_poly.entity_id
_entity_poly.type
_entity_poly.pdbx_seq_one_letter_code
_entity_poly.pdbx_strand_id
1 'polypeptide(L)'
;MNKYIWLILLFLSPYCVAKASSDIGAGDVRNVIVGLKDTTYFAFALDQIASEKNKTKQQSAYYELLGKAKQVRDLQTELEWMNIEAVQLAFADMKKIKGFDAAKYQPLMDELEQQVKNGFDDIYKYKDESLLNATRAIANKRTILLANPLLDIDKVVAVRFNLGDRDREAMAPSLGTQSNNWSNQQSAERDKSDADIIELSNLRGSLKTRSVFKPQHNASIADLKLHWDADRVMFTSLMPDKRWNVFEVKLDGSGYKPLLETTEPELEFYDGTWLPDGRIIANSNIGYQGVPCVSGSDPVGNMVLYNPQDKKMRRLTFDQDANWNPVIMHNGRVMYVRWEYTDLTHYFSRIVMHMNPDGTDNRALFGSGAMFPNSTFDVQPIPGHSSAFVGVISGHHGVARSGRLMLFDPNKARKGVAGIVQEIPHRNRAVIPLIKDELVNDVWPQFIKPTPLNDSYYLVSAKLNPNDLWGLYLVDVFDNVTCLIKEDGYGFISPIAVAQVKTPPAIPDRVKLDDKEATVFIQDIYEGEGLRNVPRGTVKELRVHAYEYAYLHTESDHYAQGIQSGWDIKRLLGTVPVEEDGSAIFKIPANTPVSIQPLDEDGAAVQWMRSWFTGMPGEIVSCVGCHEDQNQIPVPKRVIASQKAPVKLKQPEGGIRSFTFDLEVQPVLDRACVGCHHGEGKAFDLRGGKKDERGYSTAYLQLHPYTHRQGPEADMIVLQPYEYHPNTSELVRLLKTGHYNVQLTDSEWRVLYNWIDYNVPDKGYFKANPYDGFPYKGYDQIARRIELTDKYGCGSGVDWQKEIADYAAYLKEQGPITPELPVRKPPVSEKKVRVPGWPLLAESAKSLQAEERRTRKEVDLAPGVVMRFVRVPAGQFVMGSYNGAEDNQPTAKVNIGKSFWMAEIEVTNEQYNVVCPEHDSRYTDQQWKDHTTPGYPANLPDQPVIRVSYEDALAYCQKLSEMTGEKVSLPTEAQWEWACRAGSGDDFWFGNLNSDFSKYENMADAQLNKMAVIGVDPQPMSKDNPWYPYQSYLPKEESVDDGSMIQVDSKKYQANPFGLYSMHGNIAEWTRSDYLPYPYNEKVKTSSKYKVVRGGSYIDRPKYATAYARKAYYPWQRVHNVGFRVIIED
;
A
#
# COMPACT_ATOMS: atom_id res chain seq x y z
N MET A 1 56.60 18.92 38.61
CA MET A 1 56.17 17.52 38.80
C MET A 1 55.46 17.42 40.14
N ASN A 2 54.33 16.69 40.23
CA ASN A 2 53.35 16.66 41.34
C ASN A 2 52.33 17.83 41.45
N LYS A 3 51.41 17.90 40.48
CA LYS A 3 50.06 18.50 40.70
C LYS A 3 48.95 18.05 39.71
N TYR A 4 49.17 17.00 38.89
CA TYR A 4 48.25 16.60 37.80
C TYR A 4 47.51 15.26 37.99
N ILE A 5 47.62 14.60 39.14
CA ILE A 5 47.00 13.27 39.36
C ILE A 5 45.61 13.35 40.03
N TRP A 6 45.17 14.53 40.49
CA TRP A 6 43.90 14.68 41.21
C TRP A 6 42.67 15.05 40.34
N LEU A 7 42.83 15.24 39.02
CA LEU A 7 41.70 15.59 38.13
C LEU A 7 41.15 14.44 37.28
N ILE A 8 41.81 13.28 37.22
CA ILE A 8 41.38 12.12 36.39
C ILE A 8 40.47 11.15 37.17
N LEU A 9 40.37 11.28 38.50
CA LEU A 9 39.52 10.43 39.35
C LEU A 9 38.08 10.94 39.53
N LEU A 10 37.69 12.03 38.86
CA LEU A 10 36.33 12.59 38.91
C LEU A 10 35.39 12.10 37.80
N PHE A 11 35.83 11.16 36.95
CA PHE A 11 35.01 10.52 35.90
C PHE A 11 34.71 9.04 36.16
N LEU A 12 34.96 8.54 37.37
CA LEU A 12 34.30 7.33 37.84
C LEU A 12 32.97 7.75 38.45
N SER A 13 31.89 7.39 37.76
CA SER A 13 30.52 7.69 38.16
C SER A 13 30.24 7.36 39.64
N PRO A 14 29.46 8.16 40.37
CA PRO A 14 28.85 7.74 41.63
C PRO A 14 27.70 6.75 41.36
N TYR A 15 27.94 5.66 40.62
CA TYR A 15 27.00 4.54 40.48
C TYR A 15 27.24 3.51 41.59
N CYS A 16 26.93 3.91 42.82
CA CYS A 16 26.80 3.00 43.95
C CYS A 16 26.03 3.75 45.04
N VAL A 17 24.71 3.85 44.91
CA VAL A 17 23.72 3.74 46.01
C VAL A 17 22.33 3.84 45.38
N ALA A 18 21.67 2.69 45.17
CA ALA A 18 20.22 2.48 45.34
C ALA A 18 19.81 1.11 44.77
N LYS A 19 20.33 0.02 45.35
CA LYS A 19 19.65 -1.28 45.30
C LYS A 19 19.77 -1.94 46.66
N ALA A 20 19.15 -1.32 47.66
CA ALA A 20 18.93 -1.96 48.93
C ALA A 20 17.72 -2.90 48.79
N SER A 21 17.96 -4.17 48.43
CA SER A 21 17.20 -5.36 48.92
C SER A 21 17.31 -6.65 48.08
N SER A 22 18.22 -6.79 47.10
CA SER A 22 18.42 -8.08 46.40
C SER A 22 19.85 -8.58 46.57
N ASP A 23 20.02 -9.78 47.14
CA ASP A 23 21.32 -10.47 47.21
C ASP A 23 21.86 -10.73 45.79
N ILE A 24 22.80 -9.90 45.32
CA ILE A 24 23.49 -10.14 44.04
C ILE A 24 24.26 -11.46 44.14
N GLY A 25 24.00 -12.36 43.20
CA GLY A 25 24.54 -13.71 43.16
C GLY A 25 25.17 -14.08 41.83
N ALA A 26 25.61 -15.33 41.72
CA ALA A 26 26.23 -15.85 40.49
C ALA A 26 25.34 -15.70 39.25
N GLY A 27 24.01 -15.73 39.42
CA GLY A 27 23.04 -15.53 38.33
C GLY A 27 23.16 -14.15 37.68
N ASP A 28 23.27 -13.08 38.48
CA ASP A 28 23.38 -11.71 37.96
C ASP A 28 24.66 -11.51 37.15
N VAL A 29 25.77 -12.08 37.61
CA VAL A 29 27.04 -12.02 36.88
C VAL A 29 26.96 -12.84 35.58
N ARG A 30 26.38 -14.05 35.61
CA ARG A 30 26.18 -14.86 34.39
C ARG A 30 25.38 -14.11 33.33
N ASN A 31 24.32 -13.41 33.74
CA ASN A 31 23.48 -12.65 32.81
C ASN A 31 24.27 -11.59 32.03
N VAL A 32 25.27 -10.95 32.66
CA VAL A 32 26.13 -9.98 31.97
C VAL A 32 27.20 -10.69 31.12
N ILE A 33 27.83 -11.74 31.68
CA ILE A 33 28.91 -12.47 31.02
C ILE A 33 28.45 -13.09 29.70
N VAL A 34 27.24 -13.67 29.65
CA VAL A 34 26.69 -14.33 28.44
C VAL A 34 26.68 -13.39 27.22
N GLY A 35 26.64 -12.07 27.42
CA GLY A 35 26.73 -11.11 26.33
C GLY A 35 28.14 -10.88 25.76
N LEU A 36 29.21 -11.18 26.52
CA LEU A 36 30.59 -10.87 26.11
C LEU A 36 31.05 -11.76 24.95
N LYS A 37 31.83 -11.20 24.01
CA LYS A 37 32.40 -11.98 22.88
C LYS A 37 33.38 -13.07 23.36
N ASP A 38 34.09 -12.82 24.46
CA ASP A 38 34.90 -13.83 25.15
C ASP A 38 34.57 -13.78 26.66
N THR A 39 34.11 -14.92 27.17
CA THR A 39 33.65 -15.09 28.55
C THR A 39 34.71 -15.74 29.44
N THR A 40 35.82 -16.23 28.88
CA THR A 40 36.75 -17.17 29.51
C THR A 40 37.26 -16.66 30.86
N TYR A 41 37.74 -15.42 30.91
CA TYR A 41 38.24 -14.79 32.15
C TYR A 41 37.14 -14.68 33.22
N PHE A 42 35.97 -14.20 32.82
CA PHE A 42 34.87 -13.92 33.74
C PHE A 42 34.19 -15.20 34.22
N ALA A 43 34.05 -16.21 33.37
CA ALA A 43 33.54 -17.53 33.74
C ALA A 43 34.47 -18.21 34.75
N PHE A 44 35.79 -18.19 34.50
CA PHE A 44 36.78 -18.70 35.44
C PHE A 44 36.73 -17.96 36.79
N ALA A 45 36.68 -16.63 36.77
CA ALA A 45 36.56 -15.83 37.99
C ALA A 45 35.25 -16.12 38.75
N LEU A 46 34.14 -16.34 38.04
CA LEU A 46 32.86 -16.69 38.63
C LEU A 46 32.91 -18.04 39.35
N ASP A 47 33.52 -19.05 38.73
CA ASP A 47 33.68 -20.39 39.32
C ASP A 47 34.58 -20.35 40.57
N GLN A 48 35.63 -19.52 40.56
CA GLN A 48 36.47 -19.29 41.75
C GLN A 48 35.64 -18.69 42.90
N ILE A 49 34.83 -17.67 42.63
CA ILE A 49 33.97 -17.04 43.66
C ILE A 49 32.91 -18.02 44.18
N ALA A 50 32.38 -18.90 43.33
CA ALA A 50 31.42 -19.93 43.75
C ALA A 50 32.01 -20.89 44.80
N SER A 51 33.33 -21.10 44.80
CA SER A 51 34.04 -21.94 45.78
C SER A 51 34.34 -21.26 47.12
N GLU A 52 34.11 -19.94 47.25
CA GLU A 52 34.32 -19.18 48.50
C GLU A 52 33.29 -19.56 49.56
N LYS A 53 33.77 -19.96 50.74
CA LYS A 53 32.94 -20.45 51.85
C LYS A 53 32.38 -19.32 52.71
N ASN A 54 33.04 -18.16 52.75
CA ASN A 54 32.56 -16.99 53.48
C ASN A 54 31.53 -16.23 52.66
N LYS A 55 30.26 -16.26 53.09
CA LYS A 55 29.13 -15.66 52.35
C LYS A 55 29.27 -14.16 52.11
N THR A 56 29.78 -13.39 53.07
CA THR A 56 29.99 -11.95 52.92
C THR A 56 31.09 -11.63 51.91
N LYS A 57 32.20 -12.39 51.94
CA LYS A 57 33.29 -12.24 50.95
C LYS A 57 32.86 -12.68 49.57
N GLN A 58 32.14 -13.80 49.47
CA GLN A 58 31.56 -14.31 48.23
C GLN A 58 30.62 -13.26 47.59
N GLN A 59 29.74 -12.67 48.38
CA GLN A 59 28.83 -11.64 47.91
C GLN A 59 29.57 -10.39 47.42
N SER A 60 30.54 -9.89 48.20
CA SER A 60 31.37 -8.74 47.80
C SER A 60 32.15 -9.02 46.49
N ALA A 61 32.65 -10.24 46.31
CA ALA A 61 33.36 -10.64 45.10
C ALA A 61 32.41 -10.75 43.88
N TYR A 62 31.15 -11.20 44.06
CA TYR A 62 30.16 -11.15 42.99
C TYR A 62 29.85 -9.70 42.56
N TYR A 63 29.71 -8.77 43.52
CA TYR A 63 29.53 -7.35 43.22
C TYR A 63 30.70 -6.78 42.40
N GLU A 64 31.94 -7.08 42.81
CA GLU A 64 33.13 -6.62 42.10
C GLU A 64 33.18 -7.21 40.67
N LEU A 65 33.00 -8.53 40.52
CA LEU A 65 33.03 -9.19 39.22
C LEU A 65 31.91 -8.70 38.30
N LEU A 66 30.72 -8.43 38.83
CA LEU A 66 29.62 -7.83 38.09
C LEU A 66 30.00 -6.45 37.54
N GLY A 67 30.65 -5.61 38.37
CA GLY A 67 31.14 -4.29 37.94
C GLY A 67 32.16 -4.40 36.80
N LYS A 68 33.12 -5.33 36.92
CA LYS A 68 34.12 -5.61 35.87
C LYS A 68 33.48 -6.08 34.57
N ALA A 69 32.54 -7.03 34.67
CA ALA A 69 31.85 -7.58 33.52
C ALA A 69 31.01 -6.51 32.80
N LYS A 70 30.32 -5.64 33.57
CA LYS A 70 29.59 -4.49 33.02
C LYS A 70 30.50 -3.50 32.30
N GLN A 71 31.64 -3.13 32.89
CA GLN A 71 32.60 -2.24 32.24
C GLN A 71 33.09 -2.80 30.89
N VAL A 72 33.45 -4.08 30.84
CA VAL A 72 33.87 -4.71 29.57
C VAL A 72 32.71 -4.81 28.59
N ARG A 73 31.49 -5.08 29.06
CA ARG A 73 30.29 -5.10 28.22
C ARG A 73 30.01 -3.74 27.59
N ASP A 74 30.13 -2.67 28.35
CA ASP A 74 29.93 -1.30 27.88
C ASP A 74 30.99 -0.91 26.85
N LEU A 75 32.27 -1.19 27.14
CA LEU A 75 33.37 -0.97 26.19
C LEU A 75 33.17 -1.78 24.89
N GLN A 76 32.81 -3.05 25.00
CA GLN A 76 32.49 -3.88 23.83
C GLN A 76 31.38 -3.23 22.98
N THR A 77 30.29 -2.79 23.63
CA THR A 77 29.13 -2.21 22.93
C THR A 77 29.51 -0.93 22.21
N GLU A 78 30.29 -0.03 22.83
CA GLU A 78 30.75 1.22 22.19
C GLU A 78 31.78 0.95 21.08
N LEU A 79 32.66 -0.05 21.25
CA LEU A 79 33.63 -0.47 20.23
C LEU A 79 32.98 -1.16 19.03
N GLU A 80 31.81 -1.77 19.16
CA GLU A 80 31.05 -2.30 18.01
C GLU A 80 30.66 -1.19 17.02
N TRP A 81 30.57 0.05 17.49
CA TRP A 81 30.36 1.24 16.66
C TRP A 81 31.67 1.89 16.18
N MET A 82 32.83 1.31 16.43
CA MET A 82 34.13 1.82 15.96
C MET A 82 34.41 1.36 14.52
N ASN A 83 34.00 2.17 13.55
CA ASN A 83 34.36 1.99 12.15
C ASN A 83 35.38 3.06 11.74
N ILE A 84 36.67 2.71 11.68
CA ILE A 84 37.73 3.68 11.39
C ILE A 84 37.60 4.32 10.00
N GLU A 85 37.11 3.58 9.00
CA GLU A 85 36.88 4.10 7.65
C GLU A 85 35.77 5.17 7.65
N ALA A 86 34.69 4.92 8.40
CA ALA A 86 33.62 5.91 8.61
C ALA A 86 34.15 7.19 9.27
N VAL A 87 35.00 7.06 10.29
CA VAL A 87 35.61 8.21 10.97
C VAL A 87 36.53 8.98 10.03
N GLN A 88 37.33 8.28 9.21
CA GLN A 88 38.20 8.88 8.19
C GLN A 88 37.41 9.69 7.16
N LEU A 89 36.30 9.14 6.67
CA LEU A 89 35.43 9.83 5.70
C LEU A 89 34.80 11.08 6.31
N ALA A 90 34.23 10.96 7.52
CA ALA A 90 33.68 12.12 8.23
C ALA A 90 34.77 13.17 8.52
N PHE A 91 35.97 12.77 8.90
CA PHE A 91 37.10 13.68 9.13
C PHE A 91 37.53 14.40 7.85
N ALA A 92 37.58 13.68 6.72
CA ALA A 92 37.88 14.26 5.41
C ALA A 92 36.78 15.21 4.94
N ASP A 93 35.52 14.93 5.26
CA ASP A 93 34.41 15.83 4.97
C ASP A 93 34.43 17.09 5.85
N MET A 94 34.63 16.94 7.16
CA MET A 94 34.77 18.06 8.09
C MET A 94 35.90 19.03 7.69
N LYS A 95 37.00 18.55 7.10
CA LYS A 95 38.07 19.41 6.55
C LYS A 95 37.58 20.39 5.48
N LYS A 96 36.48 20.10 4.79
CA LYS A 96 35.85 20.96 3.79
C LYS A 96 34.89 21.97 4.41
N ILE A 97 34.43 21.73 5.65
CA ILE A 97 33.52 22.60 6.37
C ILE A 97 34.31 23.78 6.96
N LYS A 98 33.86 24.99 6.66
CA LYS A 98 34.45 26.22 7.19
C LYS A 98 34.42 26.20 8.72
N GLY A 99 35.58 26.40 9.35
CA GLY A 99 35.74 26.44 10.81
C GLY A 99 36.42 25.21 11.42
N PHE A 100 36.63 24.13 10.66
CA PHE A 100 37.29 22.94 11.18
C PHE A 100 38.81 23.12 11.34
N ASP A 101 39.34 22.85 12.53
CA ASP A 101 40.78 22.92 12.84
C ASP A 101 41.46 21.56 12.63
N ALA A 102 41.76 21.24 11.37
CA ALA A 102 42.38 19.97 11.01
C ALA A 102 43.72 19.74 11.74
N ALA A 103 44.53 20.78 11.97
CA ALA A 103 45.83 20.67 12.60
C ALA A 103 45.72 20.24 14.07
N LYS A 104 44.69 20.75 14.78
CA LYS A 104 44.40 20.37 16.16
C LYS A 104 43.95 18.91 16.30
N TYR A 105 43.14 18.42 15.36
CA TYR A 105 42.51 17.09 15.48
C TYR A 105 43.26 15.96 14.75
N GLN A 106 44.19 16.28 13.82
CA GLN A 106 45.01 15.27 13.13
C GLN A 106 45.80 14.36 14.09
N PRO A 107 46.46 14.85 15.16
CA PRO A 107 47.16 13.97 16.09
C PRO A 107 46.24 12.97 16.80
N LEU A 108 45.00 13.37 17.10
CA LEU A 108 44.00 12.47 17.71
C LEU A 108 43.52 11.43 16.70
N MET A 109 43.41 11.80 15.42
CA MET A 109 43.06 10.88 14.34
C MET A 109 44.17 9.83 14.15
N ASP A 110 45.43 10.26 14.07
CA ASP A 110 46.59 9.38 13.93
C ASP A 110 46.70 8.42 15.14
N GLU A 111 46.44 8.94 16.35
CA GLU A 111 46.38 8.12 17.55
C GLU A 111 45.26 7.08 17.45
N LEU A 112 44.03 7.49 17.10
CA LEU A 112 42.90 6.57 16.98
C LEU A 112 43.15 5.45 15.97
N GLU A 113 43.73 5.77 14.80
CA GLU A 113 44.11 4.79 13.79
C GLU A 113 45.09 3.75 14.34
N GLN A 114 46.11 4.20 15.07
CA GLN A 114 47.06 3.30 15.70
C GLN A 114 46.40 2.43 16.79
N GLN A 115 45.49 3.00 17.57
CA GLN A 115 44.75 2.26 18.61
C GLN A 115 43.87 1.16 18.01
N VAL A 116 43.14 1.47 16.94
CA VAL A 116 42.32 0.48 16.21
C VAL A 116 43.20 -0.61 15.60
N LYS A 117 44.35 -0.24 15.01
CA LYS A 117 45.33 -1.18 14.45
C LYS A 117 45.91 -2.14 15.50
N ASN A 118 46.08 -1.69 16.74
CA ASN A 118 46.57 -2.51 17.84
C ASN A 118 45.53 -3.53 18.34
N GLY A 119 44.24 -3.32 18.05
CA GLY A 119 43.14 -4.18 18.49
C GLY A 119 42.72 -3.97 19.95
N PHE A 120 41.57 -4.55 20.31
CA PHE A 120 40.95 -4.41 21.63
C PHE A 120 40.60 -5.73 22.32
N ASP A 121 40.93 -6.89 21.74
CA ASP A 121 40.47 -8.20 22.25
C ASP A 121 40.92 -8.51 23.69
N ASP A 122 42.00 -7.89 24.15
CA ASP A 122 42.50 -8.10 25.51
C ASP A 122 41.63 -7.40 26.60
N ILE A 123 40.60 -6.63 26.25
CA ILE A 123 39.61 -6.13 27.23
C ILE A 123 38.87 -7.29 27.93
N TYR A 124 38.65 -8.42 27.24
CA TYR A 124 37.96 -9.59 27.80
C TYR A 124 38.78 -10.30 28.87
N LYS A 125 40.10 -10.07 28.89
CA LYS A 125 41.02 -10.56 29.92
C LYS A 125 41.15 -9.58 31.09
N TYR A 126 40.37 -8.49 31.08
CA TYR A 126 40.37 -7.41 32.06
C TYR A 126 41.78 -6.84 32.32
N LYS A 127 42.56 -6.63 31.25
CA LYS A 127 43.89 -5.99 31.34
C LYS A 127 43.77 -4.47 31.36
N ASP A 128 44.35 -3.83 32.38
CA ASP A 128 44.26 -2.38 32.59
C ASP A 128 44.70 -1.56 31.37
N GLU A 129 45.82 -1.91 30.74
CA GLU A 129 46.32 -1.20 29.54
C GLU A 129 45.34 -1.28 28.36
N SER A 130 44.71 -2.44 28.15
CA SER A 130 43.73 -2.64 27.08
C SER A 130 42.41 -1.92 27.36
N LEU A 131 41.95 -1.93 28.61
CA LEU A 131 40.77 -1.17 29.05
C LEU A 131 40.99 0.34 28.86
N LEU A 132 42.17 0.84 29.23
CA LEU A 132 42.55 2.23 29.04
C LEU A 132 42.66 2.59 27.55
N ASN A 133 43.28 1.74 26.74
CA ASN A 133 43.39 1.94 25.30
C ASN A 133 42.02 2.00 24.62
N ALA A 134 41.13 1.06 24.94
CA ALA A 134 39.75 1.03 24.44
C ALA A 134 38.96 2.30 24.84
N THR A 135 39.01 2.67 26.12
CA THR A 135 38.36 3.87 26.65
C THR A 135 38.86 5.12 25.93
N ARG A 136 40.18 5.23 25.72
CA ARG A 136 40.80 6.36 25.03
C ARG A 136 40.44 6.39 23.54
N ALA A 137 40.37 5.24 22.87
CA ALA A 137 39.96 5.17 21.47
C ALA A 137 38.50 5.66 21.29
N ILE A 138 37.58 5.23 22.15
CA ILE A 138 36.18 5.71 22.17
C ILE A 138 36.14 7.22 22.40
N ALA A 139 36.91 7.73 23.37
CA ALA A 139 36.99 9.16 23.66
C ALA A 139 37.58 9.96 22.49
N ASN A 140 38.62 9.44 21.81
CA ASN A 140 39.23 10.05 20.64
C ASN A 140 38.24 10.12 19.47
N LYS A 141 37.56 9.01 19.13
CA LYS A 141 36.49 8.99 18.12
C LYS A 141 35.44 10.06 18.42
N ARG A 142 34.92 10.07 19.66
CA ARG A 142 33.91 11.06 20.07
C ARG A 142 34.44 12.48 19.94
N THR A 143 35.67 12.76 20.39
CA THR A 143 36.28 14.10 20.31
C THR A 143 36.45 14.56 18.86
N ILE A 144 36.88 13.67 17.96
CA ILE A 144 37.05 13.96 16.54
C ILE A 144 35.71 14.26 15.88
N LEU A 145 34.70 13.41 16.08
CA LEU A 145 33.40 13.56 15.41
C LEU A 145 32.60 14.75 15.96
N LEU A 146 32.68 15.04 17.26
CA LEU A 146 32.04 16.23 17.85
C LEU A 146 32.79 17.53 17.57
N ALA A 147 33.99 17.47 17.00
CA ALA A 147 34.69 18.64 16.48
C ALA A 147 34.07 19.18 15.17
N ASN A 148 33.01 18.56 14.66
CA ASN A 148 32.25 19.04 13.52
C ASN A 148 31.82 20.51 13.73
N PRO A 149 32.19 21.45 12.82
CA PRO A 149 31.84 22.86 12.96
C PRO A 149 30.32 23.12 12.98
N LEU A 150 29.49 22.21 12.46
CA LEU A 150 28.03 22.31 12.56
C LEU A 150 27.53 22.26 14.02
N LEU A 151 28.36 21.76 14.95
CA LEU A 151 28.11 21.79 16.38
C LEU A 151 28.72 23.00 17.10
N ASP A 152 29.33 23.96 16.39
CA ASP A 152 29.82 25.23 16.97
C ASP A 152 28.70 26.04 17.63
N ILE A 153 27.45 25.78 17.25
CA ILE A 153 26.28 26.34 17.93
C ILE A 153 26.23 25.99 19.43
N ASP A 154 26.90 24.91 19.81
CA ASP A 154 27.14 24.43 21.17
C ASP A 154 25.90 24.29 22.06
N LYS A 155 24.72 24.27 21.42
CA LYS A 155 23.42 24.18 22.09
C LYS A 155 22.44 23.30 21.34
N VAL A 156 21.79 22.40 22.05
CA VAL A 156 20.70 21.54 21.55
C VAL A 156 19.51 21.67 22.49
N VAL A 157 18.31 21.85 21.95
CA VAL A 157 17.07 21.70 22.70
C VAL A 157 16.49 20.31 22.43
N ALA A 158 15.93 19.67 23.46
CA ALA A 158 15.31 18.35 23.37
C ALA A 158 14.22 18.19 24.44
N VAL A 159 13.46 17.10 24.37
CA VAL A 159 12.56 16.69 25.46
C VAL A 159 13.20 15.53 26.21
N ARG A 160 13.17 15.60 27.54
CA ARG A 160 13.60 14.52 28.44
C ARG A 160 12.39 13.93 29.14
N PHE A 161 12.30 12.61 29.15
CA PHE A 161 11.27 11.84 29.86
C PHE A 161 11.91 11.10 31.03
N ASN A 162 11.29 11.18 32.21
CA ASN A 162 11.65 10.37 33.37
C ASN A 162 10.97 9.00 33.26
N LEU A 163 11.78 7.97 33.05
CA LEU A 163 11.34 6.60 32.83
C LEU A 163 11.54 5.71 34.08
N GLY A 164 12.32 6.18 35.04
CA GLY A 164 12.72 5.41 36.22
C GLY A 164 13.38 4.07 35.82
N ASP A 165 13.08 3.02 36.56
CA ASP A 165 13.70 1.69 36.36
C ASP A 165 13.30 0.98 35.05
N ARG A 166 12.37 1.56 34.26
CA ARG A 166 11.91 1.00 32.97
C ARG A 166 12.66 1.59 31.77
N ASP A 167 13.64 2.44 31.99
CA ASP A 167 14.43 3.13 30.95
C ASP A 167 14.98 2.20 29.84
N ARG A 168 15.44 1.01 30.22
CA ARG A 168 16.00 0.00 29.31
C ARG A 168 14.94 -0.84 28.60
N GLU A 169 13.72 -0.90 29.11
CA GLU A 169 12.59 -1.60 28.47
C GLU A 169 11.74 -0.65 27.61
N ALA A 170 11.85 0.65 27.86
CA ALA A 170 11.07 1.67 27.19
C ALA A 170 11.35 1.71 25.68
N MET A 171 10.26 1.81 24.92
CA MET A 171 10.25 2.08 23.48
C MET A 171 9.64 3.47 23.21
N ALA A 172 9.56 3.87 21.94
CA ALA A 172 9.15 5.22 21.56
C ALA A 172 7.86 5.74 22.23
N PRO A 173 6.77 4.96 22.44
CA PRO A 173 5.57 5.47 23.10
C PRO A 173 5.81 5.99 24.53
N SER A 174 6.80 5.44 25.24
CA SER A 174 7.21 5.94 26.56
C SER A 174 7.84 7.33 26.50
N LEU A 175 8.21 7.80 25.31
CA LEU A 175 8.74 9.14 25.02
C LEU A 175 7.65 10.07 24.41
N GLY A 176 6.38 9.80 24.71
CA GLY A 176 5.27 10.68 24.37
C GLY A 176 4.70 10.53 22.96
N THR A 177 5.17 9.54 22.19
CA THR A 177 4.61 9.20 20.86
C THR A 177 3.43 8.23 20.97
N GLN A 178 2.74 7.99 19.86
CA GLN A 178 1.56 7.12 19.83
C GLN A 178 1.93 5.65 20.02
N SER A 179 1.02 4.88 20.62
CA SER A 179 1.21 3.46 20.94
C SER A 179 1.21 2.52 19.73
N ASN A 180 0.82 3.01 18.55
CA ASN A 180 0.78 2.26 17.31
C ASN A 180 1.02 3.18 16.09
N ASN A 181 1.08 2.59 14.89
CA ASN A 181 1.43 3.27 13.63
C ASN A 181 0.22 3.72 12.78
N TRP A 182 -1.01 3.60 13.30
CA TRP A 182 -2.24 4.05 12.63
C TRP A 182 -2.97 5.19 13.36
N SER A 183 -2.67 5.42 14.64
CA SER A 183 -3.31 6.46 15.46
C SER A 183 -2.63 7.83 15.36
N ASN A 184 -3.15 8.81 16.09
CA ASN A 184 -2.54 10.14 16.28
C ASN A 184 -2.49 10.48 17.77
N GLN A 185 -2.15 11.73 18.10
CA GLN A 185 -1.94 12.14 19.49
C GLN A 185 -3.17 11.94 20.40
N GLN A 186 -4.39 11.91 19.86
CA GLN A 186 -5.60 11.70 20.66
C GLN A 186 -5.65 10.32 21.32
N SER A 187 -5.01 9.33 20.71
CA SER A 187 -4.90 7.96 21.23
C SER A 187 -3.70 7.76 22.17
N ALA A 188 -2.84 8.78 22.34
CA ALA A 188 -1.73 8.72 23.29
C ALA A 188 -2.24 8.82 24.73
N GLU A 189 -1.47 8.26 25.68
CA GLU A 189 -1.81 8.33 27.09
C GLU A 189 -1.89 9.78 27.59
N ARG A 190 -2.93 10.09 28.38
CA ARG A 190 -3.14 11.39 29.01
C ARG A 190 -2.69 11.35 30.48
N ASP A 191 -2.03 12.40 30.94
CA ASP A 191 -1.61 12.63 32.33
C ASP A 191 -0.68 11.59 32.99
N LYS A 192 0.12 10.83 32.21
CA LYS A 192 1.00 9.77 32.74
C LYS A 192 2.49 9.96 32.48
N SER A 193 2.90 11.02 31.80
CA SER A 193 4.29 11.26 31.42
C SER A 193 4.91 12.34 32.29
N ASP A 194 6.12 12.10 32.82
CA ASP A 194 6.94 13.13 33.47
C ASP A 194 8.01 13.58 32.48
N ALA A 195 7.79 14.74 31.86
CA ALA A 195 8.65 15.27 30.81
C ALA A 195 9.01 16.74 31.03
N ASP A 196 10.20 17.15 30.58
CA ASP A 196 10.61 18.55 30.51
C ASP A 196 11.36 18.87 29.21
N ILE A 197 11.18 20.10 28.71
CA ILE A 197 12.02 20.64 27.63
C ILE A 197 13.33 21.05 28.25
N ILE A 198 14.44 20.58 27.70
CA ILE A 198 15.80 20.84 28.20
C ILE A 198 16.67 21.51 27.13
N GLU A 199 17.59 22.33 27.59
CA GLU A 199 18.72 22.84 26.80
C GLU A 199 19.99 22.11 27.25
N LEU A 200 20.68 21.51 26.29
CA LEU A 200 22.02 20.96 26.42
C LEU A 200 23.03 21.98 25.91
N SER A 201 24.12 22.17 26.64
CA SER A 201 25.22 23.06 26.24
C SER A 201 26.59 22.45 26.53
N ASN A 202 27.65 23.04 25.96
CA ASN A 202 29.02 22.52 26.07
C ASN A 202 29.15 21.10 25.46
N LEU A 203 28.62 20.92 24.25
CA LEU A 203 28.48 19.64 23.55
C LEU A 203 29.81 18.91 23.34
N ARG A 204 30.92 19.68 23.32
CA ARG A 204 32.30 19.19 23.10
C ARG A 204 33.07 18.94 24.40
N GLY A 205 32.52 19.31 25.55
CA GLY A 205 33.16 19.18 26.86
C GLY A 205 32.29 18.41 27.85
N SER A 206 32.35 18.80 29.12
CA SER A 206 31.40 18.33 30.13
C SER A 206 30.02 18.94 29.86
N LEU A 207 29.13 18.13 29.30
CA LEU A 207 27.78 18.51 28.94
C LEU A 207 27.03 19.14 30.13
N LYS A 208 26.30 20.22 29.89
CA LYS A 208 25.44 20.86 30.89
C LYS A 208 23.99 20.80 30.44
N THR A 209 23.09 20.47 31.37
CA THR A 209 21.66 20.38 31.13
C THR A 209 20.92 21.44 31.95
N ARG A 210 20.01 22.18 31.31
CA ARG A 210 19.12 23.16 31.95
C ARG A 210 17.68 22.87 31.54
N SER A 211 16.76 22.81 32.51
CA SER A 211 15.33 22.74 32.21
C SER A 211 14.84 24.10 31.71
N VAL A 212 14.20 24.12 30.54
CA VAL A 212 13.59 25.29 29.91
C VAL A 212 12.13 25.40 30.36
N PHE A 213 11.39 24.30 30.29
CA PHE A 213 9.98 24.26 30.66
C PHE A 213 9.59 22.87 31.17
N LYS A 214 8.84 22.84 32.27
CA LYS A 214 8.24 21.64 32.82
C LYS A 214 6.73 21.89 33.07
N PRO A 215 5.83 21.06 32.52
CA PRO A 215 4.40 21.13 32.80
C PRO A 215 4.11 21.01 34.30
N GLN A 216 3.05 21.68 34.76
CA GLN A 216 2.65 21.65 36.18
C GLN A 216 2.10 20.29 36.65
N HIS A 217 1.59 19.51 35.71
CA HIS A 217 1.07 18.15 35.91
C HIS A 217 1.88 17.18 35.05
N ASN A 218 1.73 15.88 35.30
CA ASN A 218 2.41 14.84 34.52
C ASN A 218 1.87 14.78 33.09
N ALA A 219 2.26 15.70 32.21
CA ALA A 219 1.84 15.75 30.82
C ALA A 219 2.97 15.38 29.87
N SER A 220 2.62 14.70 28.78
CA SER A 220 3.55 14.49 27.67
C SER A 220 3.88 15.81 26.97
N ILE A 221 5.09 15.88 26.42
CA ILE A 221 5.55 16.95 25.53
C ILE A 221 5.94 16.26 24.21
N ALA A 222 5.10 16.41 23.20
CA ALA A 222 5.29 15.83 21.88
C ALA A 222 5.55 16.91 20.82
N ASP A 223 5.96 16.50 19.62
CA ASP A 223 6.04 17.34 18.42
C ASP A 223 6.85 18.65 18.59
N LEU A 224 7.97 18.56 19.31
CA LEU A 224 8.84 19.71 19.57
C LEU A 224 9.40 20.29 18.25
N LYS A 225 9.26 21.59 18.04
CA LYS A 225 9.81 22.35 16.90
C LYS A 225 10.44 23.64 17.38
N LEU A 226 11.59 24.01 16.82
CA LEU A 226 12.26 25.30 17.07
C LEU A 226 11.83 26.32 16.00
N HIS A 227 11.47 27.52 16.43
CA HIS A 227 11.16 28.60 15.50
C HIS A 227 12.45 29.08 14.80
N TRP A 228 12.35 29.63 13.59
CA TRP A 228 13.53 30.03 12.78
C TRP A 228 14.41 31.11 13.43
N ASP A 229 13.87 31.87 14.39
CA ASP A 229 14.62 32.86 15.19
C ASP A 229 15.50 32.23 16.29
N ALA A 230 15.34 30.93 16.55
CA ALA A 230 16.01 30.17 17.61
C ALA A 230 15.78 30.71 19.04
N ASP A 231 14.71 31.47 19.28
CA ASP A 231 14.39 32.02 20.61
C ASP A 231 13.28 31.22 21.33
N ARG A 232 12.49 30.46 20.57
CA ARG A 232 11.26 29.83 21.08
C ARG A 232 10.94 28.51 20.40
N VAL A 233 10.25 27.66 21.14
CA VAL A 233 9.85 26.32 20.72
C VAL A 233 8.33 26.15 20.79
N MET A 234 7.82 25.33 19.87
CA MET A 234 6.44 24.86 19.79
C MET A 234 6.41 23.39 20.17
N PHE A 235 5.35 22.95 20.82
CA PHE A 235 5.16 21.55 21.21
C PHE A 235 3.68 21.25 21.48
N THR A 236 3.30 19.98 21.39
CA THR A 236 1.98 19.50 21.81
C THR A 236 2.02 19.10 23.28
N SER A 237 1.03 19.53 24.07
CA SER A 237 0.83 19.09 25.45
C SER A 237 -0.63 19.18 25.87
N LEU A 238 -0.93 18.96 27.14
CA LEU A 238 -2.27 18.94 27.69
C LEU A 238 -2.67 20.30 28.26
N MET A 239 -3.88 20.73 27.92
CA MET A 239 -4.61 21.79 28.62
C MET A 239 -5.05 21.31 30.02
N PRO A 240 -5.43 22.21 30.95
CA PRO A 240 -5.92 21.82 32.28
C PRO A 240 -7.15 20.90 32.27
N ASP A 241 -7.96 20.93 31.21
CA ASP A 241 -9.11 20.04 30.99
C ASP A 241 -8.74 18.73 30.27
N LYS A 242 -7.44 18.45 30.15
CA LYS A 242 -6.85 17.27 29.51
C LYS A 242 -7.02 17.20 27.99
N ARG A 243 -7.51 18.24 27.31
CA ARG A 243 -7.48 18.27 25.84
C ARG A 243 -6.08 18.53 25.32
N TRP A 244 -5.74 17.97 24.16
CA TRP A 244 -4.49 18.31 23.47
C TRP A 244 -4.56 19.72 22.88
N ASN A 245 -3.49 20.48 23.06
CA ASN A 245 -3.28 21.75 22.35
C ASN A 245 -1.79 21.89 21.99
N VAL A 246 -1.51 22.81 21.06
CA VAL A 246 -0.17 23.24 20.71
C VAL A 246 0.19 24.47 21.53
N PHE A 247 1.39 24.49 22.09
CA PHE A 247 1.90 25.53 22.98
C PHE A 247 3.19 26.13 22.42
N GLU A 248 3.53 27.33 22.90
CA GLU A 248 4.82 27.99 22.68
C GLU A 248 5.46 28.28 24.04
N VAL A 249 6.79 28.20 24.12
CA VAL A 249 7.59 28.75 25.22
C VAL A 249 8.93 29.28 24.69
N LYS A 250 9.45 30.35 25.28
CA LYS A 250 10.80 30.85 24.98
C LYS A 250 11.87 29.98 25.62
N LEU A 251 13.06 29.95 25.04
CA LEU A 251 14.19 29.19 25.58
C LEU A 251 14.69 29.71 26.94
N ASP A 252 14.36 30.94 27.32
CA ASP A 252 14.59 31.47 28.66
C ASP A 252 13.59 30.97 29.72
N GLY A 253 12.55 30.22 29.30
CA GLY A 253 11.49 29.67 30.14
C GLY A 253 10.27 30.59 30.30
N SER A 254 10.28 31.78 29.70
CA SER A 254 9.16 32.72 29.72
C SER A 254 8.20 32.51 28.54
N GLY A 255 7.05 33.20 28.57
CA GLY A 255 6.15 33.26 27.41
C GLY A 255 5.35 31.97 27.13
N TYR A 256 5.28 31.04 28.08
CA TYR A 256 4.44 29.84 27.97
C TYR A 256 2.97 30.20 27.74
N LYS A 257 2.39 29.73 26.62
CA LYS A 257 0.98 29.95 26.27
C LYS A 257 0.48 28.91 25.25
N PRO A 258 -0.83 28.61 25.23
CA PRO A 258 -1.42 27.90 24.10
C PRO A 258 -1.35 28.79 22.83
N LEU A 259 -1.16 28.15 21.68
CA LEU A 259 -1.10 28.83 20.38
C LEU A 259 -2.45 28.85 19.65
N LEU A 260 -3.31 27.85 19.90
CA LEU A 260 -4.64 27.79 19.31
C LEU A 260 -5.70 28.06 20.38
N GLU A 261 -6.52 29.07 20.12
CA GLU A 261 -7.72 29.37 20.89
C GLU A 261 -8.95 29.14 19.99
N THR A 262 -9.93 28.40 20.52
CA THR A 262 -11.17 28.06 19.80
C THR A 262 -12.39 28.24 20.70
N THR A 263 -13.53 28.55 20.10
CA THR A 263 -14.83 28.52 20.77
C THR A 263 -15.47 27.14 20.80
N GLU A 264 -14.91 26.18 20.04
CA GLU A 264 -15.41 24.80 20.00
C GLU A 264 -14.82 24.00 21.19
N PRO A 265 -15.63 23.63 22.19
CA PRO A 265 -15.13 23.08 23.44
C PRO A 265 -14.55 21.66 23.32
N GLU A 266 -14.89 20.92 22.27
CA GLU A 266 -14.45 19.54 22.05
C GLU A 266 -13.30 19.40 21.06
N LEU A 267 -12.95 20.47 20.34
CA LEU A 267 -11.83 20.39 19.41
C LEU A 267 -10.50 20.35 20.17
N GLU A 268 -9.63 19.47 19.69
CA GLU A 268 -8.26 19.30 20.13
C GLU A 268 -7.30 19.73 19.02
N PHE A 269 -6.09 20.13 19.38
CA PHE A 269 -5.05 20.52 18.44
C PHE A 269 -3.71 19.88 18.82
N TYR A 270 -3.00 19.34 17.84
CA TYR A 270 -1.72 18.66 18.05
C TYR A 270 -0.88 18.70 16.78
N ASP A 271 0.40 18.35 16.90
CA ASP A 271 1.35 18.23 15.79
C ASP A 271 1.37 19.48 14.90
N GLY A 272 1.59 20.64 15.55
CA GLY A 272 1.52 21.95 14.90
C GLY A 272 2.81 22.36 14.19
N THR A 273 2.73 23.32 13.27
CA THR A 273 3.89 23.99 12.68
C THR A 273 3.59 25.46 12.37
N TRP A 274 4.61 26.32 12.51
CA TRP A 274 4.50 27.72 12.09
C TRP A 274 4.57 27.83 10.58
N LEU A 275 3.89 28.84 10.04
CA LEU A 275 4.05 29.29 8.67
C LEU A 275 4.94 30.54 8.62
N PRO A 276 5.68 30.76 7.52
CA PRO A 276 6.53 31.95 7.37
C PRO A 276 5.84 33.31 7.53
N ASP A 277 4.53 33.37 7.37
CA ASP A 277 3.72 34.59 7.52
C ASP A 277 3.12 34.77 8.93
N GLY A 278 3.45 33.88 9.87
CA GLY A 278 3.00 33.94 11.26
C GLY A 278 1.69 33.17 11.54
N ARG A 279 1.05 32.59 10.53
CA ARG A 279 -0.05 31.64 10.72
C ARG A 279 0.47 30.28 11.22
N ILE A 280 -0.45 29.40 11.61
CA ILE A 280 -0.13 28.09 12.18
C ILE A 280 -0.96 27.02 11.46
N ILE A 281 -0.34 25.87 11.18
CA ILE A 281 -1.06 24.65 10.83
C ILE A 281 -1.02 23.70 12.03
N ALA A 282 -2.13 23.02 12.34
CA ALA A 282 -2.18 21.96 13.35
C ALA A 282 -3.17 20.87 12.94
N ASN A 283 -2.95 19.64 13.40
CA ASN A 283 -3.94 18.57 13.28
C ASN A 283 -5.05 18.75 14.32
N SER A 284 -6.28 18.37 13.95
CA SER A 284 -7.47 18.47 14.78
C SER A 284 -8.48 17.37 14.47
N ASN A 285 -9.30 17.02 15.44
CA ASN A 285 -10.45 16.11 15.32
C ASN A 285 -11.69 16.73 14.64
N ILE A 286 -11.53 17.88 13.98
CA ILE A 286 -12.60 18.67 13.37
C ILE A 286 -13.48 17.89 12.38
N GLY A 287 -12.95 16.81 11.77
CA GLY A 287 -13.67 15.99 10.80
C GLY A 287 -14.68 15.00 11.38
N TYR A 288 -14.63 14.71 12.70
CA TYR A 288 -15.46 13.66 13.32
C TYR A 288 -15.30 12.29 12.64
N GLN A 289 -14.11 12.02 12.11
CA GLN A 289 -13.79 10.79 11.40
C GLN A 289 -13.14 9.79 12.36
N GLY A 290 -13.49 8.52 12.20
CA GLY A 290 -12.85 7.40 12.88
C GLY A 290 -12.16 6.49 11.86
N VAL A 291 -11.03 5.89 12.24
CA VAL A 291 -10.25 4.99 11.38
C VAL A 291 -11.07 3.74 10.98
N PRO A 292 -11.29 3.49 9.68
CA PRO A 292 -12.11 2.39 9.19
C PRO A 292 -11.73 1.00 9.70
N CYS A 293 -10.45 0.62 9.60
CA CYS A 293 -9.99 -0.75 9.90
C CYS A 293 -10.17 -1.21 11.36
N VAL A 294 -10.45 -0.27 12.27
CA VAL A 294 -10.74 -0.50 13.69
C VAL A 294 -12.16 -0.02 14.07
N SER A 295 -13.09 0.01 13.10
CA SER A 295 -14.49 0.45 13.28
C SER A 295 -14.62 1.79 13.99
N GLY A 296 -13.78 2.76 13.59
CA GLY A 296 -13.79 4.12 14.09
C GLY A 296 -13.34 4.29 15.53
N SER A 297 -12.75 3.29 16.17
CA SER A 297 -12.30 3.38 17.56
C SER A 297 -11.10 4.31 17.78
N ASP A 298 -10.30 4.56 16.75
CA ASP A 298 -9.27 5.60 16.75
C ASP A 298 -9.76 6.85 16.00
N PRO A 299 -9.67 8.06 16.59
CA PRO A 299 -9.98 9.30 15.91
C PRO A 299 -8.98 9.63 14.80
N VAL A 300 -9.41 10.44 13.83
CA VAL A 300 -8.59 10.89 12.70
C VAL A 300 -8.27 12.38 12.82
N GLY A 301 -7.00 12.71 12.59
CA GLY A 301 -6.51 14.09 12.59
C GLY A 301 -6.53 14.70 11.19
N ASN A 302 -7.24 15.82 11.04
CA ASN A 302 -7.18 16.66 9.85
C ASN A 302 -6.53 18.00 10.14
N MET A 303 -5.82 18.54 9.15
CA MET A 303 -5.10 19.79 9.30
C MET A 303 -6.04 20.99 9.24
N VAL A 304 -5.81 21.97 10.12
CA VAL A 304 -6.45 23.28 10.12
C VAL A 304 -5.38 24.37 10.00
N LEU A 305 -5.72 25.44 9.28
CA LEU A 305 -4.98 26.69 9.24
C LEU A 305 -5.57 27.65 10.25
N TYR A 306 -4.75 28.17 11.15
CA TYR A 306 -5.11 29.11 12.20
C TYR A 306 -4.34 30.42 12.06
N ASN A 307 -5.05 31.53 12.21
CA ASN A 307 -4.48 32.87 12.22
C ASN A 307 -4.49 33.43 13.66
N PRO A 308 -3.34 33.50 14.35
CA PRO A 308 -3.28 34.00 15.72
C PRO A 308 -3.72 35.46 15.89
N GLN A 309 -3.64 36.28 14.83
CA GLN A 309 -3.95 37.71 14.91
C GLN A 309 -5.46 37.98 15.02
N ASP A 310 -6.29 37.21 14.32
CA ASP A 310 -7.75 37.38 14.32
C ASP A 310 -8.52 36.15 14.84
N LYS A 311 -7.80 35.11 15.26
CA LYS A 311 -8.31 33.83 15.79
C LYS A 311 -9.18 33.06 14.80
N LYS A 312 -9.09 33.35 13.50
CA LYS A 312 -9.83 32.59 12.48
C LYS A 312 -9.14 31.27 12.18
N MET A 313 -9.98 30.28 11.88
CA MET A 313 -9.56 28.92 11.52
C MET A 313 -10.20 28.51 10.19
N ARG A 314 -9.51 27.66 9.42
CA ARG A 314 -10.03 26.99 8.22
C ARG A 314 -9.50 25.55 8.15
N ARG A 315 -10.32 24.60 7.69
CA ARG A 315 -9.89 23.22 7.45
C ARG A 315 -9.11 23.13 6.13
N LEU A 316 -7.98 22.40 6.14
CA LEU A 316 -7.12 22.19 4.97
C LEU A 316 -7.21 20.77 4.41
N THR A 317 -7.43 19.77 5.26
CA THR A 317 -7.58 18.38 4.80
C THR A 317 -8.89 17.77 5.21
N PHE A 318 -9.40 16.86 4.37
CA PHE A 318 -10.74 16.28 4.47
C PHE A 318 -10.70 14.75 4.42
N ASP A 319 -9.54 14.16 4.72
CA ASP A 319 -9.20 12.74 4.54
C ASP A 319 -9.89 11.82 5.56
N GLN A 320 -10.18 10.57 5.19
CA GLN A 320 -10.65 9.51 6.11
C GLN A 320 -9.60 9.09 7.15
N ASP A 321 -8.34 9.23 6.78
CA ASP A 321 -7.22 8.64 7.49
C ASP A 321 -6.27 9.73 8.00
N ALA A 322 -5.40 9.37 8.94
CA ALA A 322 -4.63 10.33 9.71
C ALA A 322 -3.53 11.03 8.88
N ASN A 323 -3.37 12.33 9.17
CA ASN A 323 -2.25 13.15 8.73
C ASN A 323 -1.26 13.34 9.88
N TRP A 324 0.05 13.37 9.58
CA TRP A 324 1.11 13.56 10.59
C TRP A 324 2.24 14.45 10.11
N ASN A 325 2.93 15.04 11.08
CA ASN A 325 4.16 15.80 11.00
C ASN A 325 4.17 16.84 9.87
N PRO A 326 3.30 17.86 9.91
CA PRO A 326 3.43 19.00 9.02
C PRO A 326 4.73 19.75 9.31
N VAL A 327 5.56 19.96 8.28
CA VAL A 327 6.83 20.68 8.34
C VAL A 327 6.97 21.61 7.14
N ILE A 328 7.69 22.73 7.31
CA ILE A 328 7.91 23.68 6.21
C ILE A 328 9.18 23.34 5.46
N MET A 329 9.02 23.08 4.16
CA MET A 329 10.11 22.90 3.21
C MET A 329 10.84 24.22 2.95
N HIS A 330 12.09 24.16 2.50
CA HIS A 330 12.90 25.35 2.21
C HIS A 330 12.32 26.25 1.10
N ASN A 331 11.39 25.73 0.29
CA ASN A 331 10.66 26.48 -0.73
C ASN A 331 9.35 27.10 -0.22
N GLY A 332 9.03 26.99 1.07
CA GLY A 332 7.82 27.54 1.70
C GLY A 332 6.58 26.64 1.66
N ARG A 333 6.65 25.48 1.01
CA ARG A 333 5.56 24.48 1.01
C ARG A 333 5.51 23.70 2.31
N VAL A 334 4.35 23.13 2.60
CA VAL A 334 4.13 22.21 3.71
C VAL A 334 4.37 20.79 3.22
N MET A 335 5.26 20.05 3.87
CA MET A 335 5.44 18.60 3.70
C MET A 335 4.85 17.89 4.92
N TYR A 336 4.17 16.76 4.70
CA TYR A 336 3.53 15.98 5.77
C TYR A 336 3.37 14.52 5.33
N VAL A 337 2.90 13.64 6.23
CA VAL A 337 2.58 12.25 5.92
C VAL A 337 1.08 12.05 5.97
N ARG A 338 0.50 11.40 4.96
CA ARG A 338 -0.89 10.96 4.92
C ARG A 338 -0.95 9.44 4.90
N TRP A 339 -1.77 8.85 5.77
CA TRP A 339 -2.23 7.48 5.54
C TRP A 339 -3.42 7.52 4.58
N GLU A 340 -3.46 6.64 3.60
CA GLU A 340 -4.54 6.62 2.60
C GLU A 340 -4.71 5.21 2.06
N TYR A 341 -5.89 4.61 2.20
CA TYR A 341 -6.13 3.27 1.67
C TYR A 341 -7.51 3.06 1.06
N THR A 342 -8.13 4.14 0.58
CA THR A 342 -9.32 4.00 -0.28
C THR A 342 -8.99 3.12 -1.47
N ASP A 343 -9.65 1.96 -1.52
CA ASP A 343 -9.50 0.99 -2.61
C ASP A 343 -8.04 0.51 -2.81
N LEU A 344 -7.23 0.53 -1.74
CA LEU A 344 -5.84 0.07 -1.69
C LEU A 344 -5.59 -0.73 -0.40
N THR A 345 -4.50 -1.51 -0.36
CA THR A 345 -4.07 -2.13 0.88
C THR A 345 -3.66 -1.11 1.96
N HIS A 346 -4.10 -1.38 3.20
CA HIS A 346 -4.03 -0.40 4.29
C HIS A 346 -2.72 -0.44 5.09
N TYR A 347 -1.91 -1.49 4.97
CA TYR A 347 -0.66 -1.61 5.73
C TYR A 347 0.44 -0.70 5.20
N PHE A 348 0.53 -0.55 3.87
CA PHE A 348 1.73 -0.02 3.22
C PHE A 348 1.60 1.43 2.73
N SER A 349 0.55 2.14 3.15
CA SER A 349 0.12 3.37 2.47
C SER A 349 0.35 4.68 3.24
N ARG A 350 1.52 4.82 3.87
CA ARG A 350 1.95 6.10 4.50
C ARG A 350 2.72 6.93 3.48
N ILE A 351 1.99 7.76 2.76
CA ILE A 351 2.47 8.54 1.64
C ILE A 351 2.99 9.89 2.15
N VAL A 352 4.16 10.31 1.68
CA VAL A 352 4.67 11.66 1.95
C VAL A 352 4.02 12.61 0.97
N MET A 353 3.34 13.63 1.49
CA MET A 353 2.55 14.61 0.76
C MET A 353 3.19 16.00 0.83
N HIS A 354 2.81 16.88 -0.09
CA HIS A 354 3.09 18.31 0.04
C HIS A 354 1.93 19.18 -0.48
N MET A 355 1.84 20.41 0.02
CA MET A 355 0.86 21.41 -0.41
C MET A 355 1.39 22.85 -0.21
N ASN A 356 0.73 23.84 -0.80
CA ASN A 356 0.92 25.24 -0.39
C ASN A 356 0.30 25.46 1.01
N PRO A 357 0.75 26.47 1.77
CA PRO A 357 0.23 26.75 3.12
C PRO A 357 -1.29 26.99 3.21
N ASP A 358 -1.93 27.38 2.11
CA ASP A 358 -3.38 27.57 2.03
C ASP A 358 -4.15 26.29 1.62
N GLY A 359 -3.49 25.15 1.53
CA GLY A 359 -4.09 23.86 1.15
C GLY A 359 -4.15 23.61 -0.35
N THR A 360 -3.88 24.62 -1.20
CA THR A 360 -3.83 24.41 -2.65
C THR A 360 -2.62 23.57 -3.04
N ASP A 361 -2.68 22.97 -4.22
CA ASP A 361 -1.60 22.17 -4.78
C ASP A 361 -1.20 20.95 -3.93
N ASN A 362 -2.20 20.31 -3.33
CA ASN A 362 -2.04 19.12 -2.52
C ASN A 362 -1.79 17.88 -3.38
N ARG A 363 -0.63 17.26 -3.21
CA ARG A 363 -0.19 16.10 -4.01
C ARG A 363 0.85 15.24 -3.30
N ALA A 364 1.01 14.00 -3.75
CA ALA A 364 2.07 13.12 -3.27
C ALA A 364 3.46 13.65 -3.65
N LEU A 365 4.34 13.75 -2.64
CA LEU A 365 5.77 13.96 -2.81
C LEU A 365 6.48 12.62 -3.09
N PHE A 366 6.19 11.60 -2.29
CA PHE A 366 6.85 10.29 -2.36
C PHE A 366 5.97 9.15 -1.83
N GLY A 367 6.03 7.97 -2.46
CA GLY A 367 5.47 6.71 -1.97
C GLY A 367 4.14 6.27 -2.62
N SER A 368 3.41 7.19 -3.25
CA SER A 368 2.17 6.83 -3.98
C SER A 368 2.47 5.86 -5.13
N GLY A 369 1.68 4.80 -5.25
CA GLY A 369 1.90 3.76 -6.27
C GLY A 369 2.96 2.71 -5.93
N ALA A 370 3.36 2.57 -4.66
CA ALA A 370 4.34 1.58 -4.22
C ALA A 370 4.04 1.06 -2.80
N MET A 371 4.34 -0.22 -2.54
CA MET A 371 4.24 -0.83 -1.20
C MET A 371 5.50 -0.62 -0.33
N PHE A 372 6.60 -0.19 -0.94
CA PHE A 372 7.83 0.14 -0.22
C PHE A 372 8.19 1.62 -0.45
N PRO A 373 8.51 2.39 0.61
CA PRO A 373 8.65 1.96 2.02
C PRO A 373 7.32 1.63 2.70
N ASN A 374 7.32 0.63 3.59
CA ASN A 374 6.09 0.10 4.21
C ASN A 374 5.35 1.17 5.02
N SER A 375 6.07 1.95 5.83
CA SER A 375 5.52 3.14 6.49
C SER A 375 6.62 4.16 6.72
N THR A 376 6.37 5.43 6.39
CA THR A 376 7.34 6.53 6.58
C THR A 376 6.84 7.51 7.63
N PHE A 377 7.66 7.79 8.64
CA PHE A 377 7.37 8.72 9.73
C PHE A 377 8.48 9.75 9.93
N ASP A 378 8.20 10.78 10.75
CA ASP A 378 9.16 11.81 11.18
C ASP A 378 9.97 12.46 10.06
N VAL A 379 9.32 12.72 8.91
CA VAL A 379 9.95 13.35 7.75
C VAL A 379 10.50 14.75 8.05
N GLN A 380 11.74 15.04 7.63
CA GLN A 380 12.33 16.38 7.71
C GLN A 380 13.02 16.77 6.39
N PRO A 381 12.84 18.01 5.90
CA PRO A 381 13.45 18.45 4.65
C PRO A 381 14.95 18.65 4.83
N ILE A 382 15.75 18.15 3.89
CA ILE A 382 17.21 18.29 3.93
C ILE A 382 17.61 19.72 3.48
N PRO A 383 18.39 20.47 4.27
CA PRO A 383 18.89 21.80 3.91
C PRO A 383 19.64 21.80 2.57
N GLY A 384 19.37 22.81 1.74
CA GLY A 384 20.01 22.96 0.43
C GLY A 384 19.34 22.20 -0.72
N HIS A 385 18.31 21.39 -0.43
CA HIS A 385 17.56 20.64 -1.44
C HIS A 385 16.10 21.14 -1.56
N SER A 386 15.53 20.99 -2.75
CA SER A 386 14.15 21.41 -3.04
C SER A 386 13.08 20.45 -2.53
N SER A 387 13.40 19.16 -2.48
CA SER A 387 12.45 18.06 -2.25
C SER A 387 13.03 16.88 -1.46
N ALA A 388 14.36 16.81 -1.29
CA ALA A 388 14.98 15.72 -0.54
C ALA A 388 14.65 15.81 0.95
N PHE A 389 14.47 14.66 1.58
CA PHE A 389 14.09 14.56 2.99
C PHE A 389 14.71 13.33 3.64
N VAL A 390 14.85 13.38 4.97
CA VAL A 390 15.13 12.22 5.81
C VAL A 390 13.84 11.74 6.46
N GLY A 391 13.68 10.44 6.66
CA GLY A 391 12.54 9.86 7.35
C GLY A 391 12.86 8.55 8.03
N VAL A 392 11.96 8.10 8.89
CA VAL A 392 12.05 6.82 9.61
C VAL A 392 11.09 5.83 9.00
N ILE A 393 11.60 4.67 8.59
CA ILE A 393 10.78 3.57 8.07
C ILE A 393 10.44 2.58 9.19
N SER A 394 9.17 2.22 9.29
CA SER A 394 8.63 1.23 10.23
C SER A 394 7.61 0.28 9.55
N GLY A 395 6.91 -0.55 10.34
CA GLY A 395 5.81 -1.42 9.90
C GLY A 395 4.43 -0.83 10.19
N HIS A 396 3.35 -1.53 9.82
CA HIS A 396 1.99 -1.18 10.23
C HIS A 396 1.71 -1.65 11.66
N HIS A 397 2.00 -2.92 11.94
CA HIS A 397 2.05 -3.49 13.29
C HIS A 397 3.49 -3.55 13.82
N GLY A 398 3.63 -4.00 15.07
CA GLY A 398 4.92 -4.19 15.73
C GLY A 398 5.43 -2.92 16.42
N VAL A 399 6.72 -2.63 16.26
CA VAL A 399 7.36 -1.46 16.91
C VAL A 399 6.73 -0.15 16.43
N ALA A 400 6.17 0.59 17.37
CA ALA A 400 5.52 1.87 17.10
C ALA A 400 6.53 3.01 16.95
N ARG A 401 6.37 3.83 15.90
CA ARG A 401 7.00 5.15 15.67
C ARG A 401 8.53 5.21 15.57
N SER A 402 9.26 4.13 15.81
CA SER A 402 10.71 4.06 15.56
C SER A 402 11.05 2.99 14.52
N GLY A 403 12.25 3.10 13.94
CA GLY A 403 12.74 2.14 12.97
C GLY A 403 14.02 2.57 12.26
N ARG A 404 14.08 2.30 10.95
CA ARG A 404 15.26 2.50 10.09
C ARG A 404 15.33 3.94 9.59
N LEU A 405 16.48 4.59 9.70
CA LEU A 405 16.67 5.96 9.20
C LEU A 405 17.07 5.93 7.72
N MET A 406 16.33 6.63 6.85
CA MET A 406 16.58 6.65 5.41
C MET A 406 16.55 8.06 4.82
N LEU A 407 17.35 8.24 3.77
CA LEU A 407 17.40 9.46 2.96
C LEU A 407 16.66 9.25 1.64
N PHE A 408 15.84 10.23 1.28
CA PHE A 408 14.98 10.20 0.10
C PHE A 408 15.27 11.39 -0.81
N ASP A 409 15.31 11.15 -2.12
CA ASP A 409 15.42 12.18 -3.15
C ASP A 409 14.33 11.98 -4.22
N PRO A 410 13.18 12.66 -4.07
CA PRO A 410 12.08 12.61 -5.02
C PRO A 410 12.46 13.01 -6.46
N ASN A 411 13.59 13.71 -6.68
CA ASN A 411 14.04 14.05 -8.03
C ASN A 411 14.59 12.83 -8.79
N LYS A 412 15.05 11.78 -8.08
CA LYS A 412 15.51 10.53 -8.70
C LYS A 412 14.34 9.64 -9.09
N ALA A 413 13.42 9.43 -8.15
CA ALA A 413 12.13 8.81 -8.38
C ALA A 413 11.20 9.15 -7.21
N ARG A 414 9.89 9.11 -7.44
CA ARG A 414 8.89 9.44 -6.43
C ARG A 414 8.25 8.23 -5.76
N LYS A 415 8.65 7.01 -6.12
CA LYS A 415 8.11 5.77 -5.57
C LYS A 415 9.15 4.65 -5.62
N GLY A 416 9.05 3.70 -4.68
CA GLY A 416 9.95 2.56 -4.59
C GLY A 416 11.40 2.91 -4.25
N VAL A 417 12.30 1.93 -4.36
CA VAL A 417 13.72 2.07 -3.96
C VAL A 417 14.52 3.04 -4.81
N ALA A 418 14.09 3.35 -6.03
CA ALA A 418 14.82 4.23 -6.95
C ALA A 418 14.96 5.67 -6.43
N GLY A 419 14.07 6.11 -5.54
CA GLY A 419 14.16 7.43 -4.89
C GLY A 419 14.71 7.40 -3.47
N ILE A 420 15.17 6.24 -2.99
CA ILE A 420 15.82 6.10 -1.69
C ILE A 420 17.33 6.12 -1.93
N VAL A 421 18.00 7.10 -1.33
CA VAL A 421 19.42 7.37 -1.56
C VAL A 421 20.29 6.46 -0.69
N GLN A 422 19.94 6.33 0.58
CA GLN A 422 20.77 5.64 1.56
C GLN A 422 19.98 5.30 2.83
N GLU A 423 20.36 4.21 3.49
CA GLU A 423 20.03 3.92 4.87
C GLU A 423 21.20 4.29 5.81
N ILE A 424 20.88 4.85 6.98
CA ILE A 424 21.88 5.25 7.99
C ILE A 424 21.68 4.42 9.27
N PRO A 425 22.73 3.76 9.79
CA PRO A 425 24.00 3.47 9.11
C PRO A 425 23.76 2.49 7.93
N HIS A 426 24.80 2.09 7.22
CA HIS A 426 24.85 1.15 6.09
C HIS A 426 25.01 1.79 4.67
N ARG A 427 25.91 2.77 4.51
CA ARG A 427 26.16 3.49 3.25
C ARG A 427 26.44 2.59 2.03
N ASN A 428 27.06 1.43 2.25
CA ASN A 428 27.44 0.48 1.19
C ASN A 428 26.42 -0.65 0.99
N ARG A 429 25.31 -0.66 1.74
CA ARG A 429 24.26 -1.67 1.63
C ARG A 429 23.20 -1.20 0.64
N ALA A 430 22.95 -2.00 -0.38
CA ALA A 430 21.82 -1.76 -1.29
C ALA A 430 20.50 -1.84 -0.51
N VAL A 431 19.59 -0.90 -0.76
CA VAL A 431 18.25 -0.92 -0.18
C VAL A 431 17.40 -1.91 -0.96
N ILE A 432 17.01 -3.00 -0.29
CA ILE A 432 16.12 -4.03 -0.84
C ILE A 432 14.68 -3.73 -0.40
N PRO A 433 13.69 -3.71 -1.31
CA PRO A 433 12.30 -3.47 -0.95
C PRO A 433 11.70 -4.69 -0.24
N LEU A 434 11.69 -4.66 1.09
CA LEU A 434 11.07 -5.71 1.92
C LEU A 434 9.64 -5.31 2.29
N ILE A 435 8.67 -5.81 1.52
CA ILE A 435 7.23 -5.66 1.81
C ILE A 435 6.88 -6.70 2.87
N LYS A 436 6.66 -6.24 4.10
CA LYS A 436 6.48 -7.10 5.27
C LYS A 436 5.79 -6.30 6.39
N ASP A 437 4.79 -6.89 7.03
CA ASP A 437 4.33 -6.33 8.30
C ASP A 437 5.39 -6.53 9.41
N GLU A 438 5.30 -5.75 10.48
CA GLU A 438 6.25 -5.81 11.60
C GLU A 438 7.71 -5.69 11.16
N LEU A 439 7.96 -4.87 10.12
CA LEU A 439 9.23 -4.78 9.40
C LEU A 439 10.45 -4.60 10.32
N VAL A 440 10.26 -3.94 11.46
CA VAL A 440 11.34 -3.48 12.34
C VAL A 440 11.39 -4.13 13.73
N ASN A 441 10.62 -5.20 14.00
CA ASN A 441 10.59 -5.85 15.34
C ASN A 441 11.97 -6.31 15.83
N ASP A 442 12.80 -6.84 14.93
CA ASP A 442 14.15 -7.32 15.24
C ASP A 442 15.26 -6.49 14.59
N VAL A 443 14.93 -5.26 14.16
CA VAL A 443 15.87 -4.36 13.51
C VAL A 443 16.45 -3.40 14.53
N TRP A 444 17.77 -3.34 14.60
CA TRP A 444 18.51 -2.40 15.45
C TRP A 444 19.62 -1.75 14.64
N PRO A 445 19.95 -0.47 14.89
CA PRO A 445 19.38 0.42 15.91
C PRO A 445 17.96 0.91 15.58
N GLN A 446 17.25 1.41 16.60
CA GLN A 446 15.94 2.05 16.46
C GLN A 446 16.09 3.56 16.52
N PHE A 447 15.73 4.26 15.43
CA PHE A 447 15.80 5.72 15.30
C PHE A 447 14.42 6.37 15.35
N ILE A 448 14.37 7.61 15.86
CA ILE A 448 13.17 8.46 15.86
C ILE A 448 13.56 9.95 15.87
N LYS A 449 12.67 10.82 15.36
CA LYS A 449 12.85 12.30 15.32
C LYS A 449 14.24 12.76 14.81
N PRO A 450 14.62 12.41 13.56
CA PRO A 450 15.84 12.97 12.97
C PRO A 450 15.69 14.47 12.73
N THR A 451 16.76 15.24 12.93
CA THR A 451 16.87 16.66 12.62
C THR A 451 18.13 16.89 11.78
N PRO A 452 18.01 17.27 10.50
CA PRO A 452 19.16 17.56 9.65
C PRO A 452 19.97 18.77 10.13
N LEU A 453 21.30 18.65 10.16
CA LEU A 453 22.22 19.79 10.26
C LEU A 453 22.63 20.26 8.85
N ASN A 454 22.86 19.31 7.96
CA ASN A 454 23.01 19.48 6.51
C ASN A 454 22.61 18.16 5.80
N ASP A 455 23.08 17.93 4.58
CA ASP A 455 22.86 16.69 3.80
C ASP A 455 23.66 15.47 4.30
N SER A 456 24.65 15.70 5.17
CA SER A 456 25.61 14.68 5.60
C SER A 456 25.49 14.31 7.08
N TYR A 457 25.05 15.23 7.93
CA TYR A 457 25.02 15.10 9.39
C TYR A 457 23.64 15.39 9.97
N TYR A 458 23.20 14.54 10.90
CA TYR A 458 21.86 14.57 11.49
C TYR A 458 21.95 14.38 13.00
N LEU A 459 21.15 15.13 13.75
CA LEU A 459 20.86 14.80 15.14
C LEU A 459 19.66 13.84 15.17
N VAL A 460 19.69 12.83 16.04
CA VAL A 460 18.61 11.85 16.11
C VAL A 460 18.50 11.28 17.51
N SER A 461 17.30 10.84 17.89
CA SER A 461 17.11 10.00 19.07
C SER A 461 17.21 8.54 18.68
N ALA A 462 18.01 7.78 19.43
CA ALA A 462 18.22 6.38 19.12
C ALA A 462 18.31 5.50 20.35
N LYS A 463 17.91 4.24 20.16
CA LYS A 463 18.19 3.12 21.05
C LYS A 463 18.96 2.09 20.23
N LEU A 464 20.22 1.82 20.58
CA LEU A 464 21.13 1.11 19.69
C LEU A 464 20.96 -0.42 19.72
N ASN A 465 20.41 -0.96 20.81
CA ASN A 465 20.09 -2.37 20.99
C ASN A 465 18.94 -2.51 22.02
N PRO A 466 18.34 -3.71 22.20
CA PRO A 466 17.19 -3.90 23.09
C PRO A 466 17.37 -3.41 24.53
N ASN A 467 18.59 -3.43 25.07
CA ASN A 467 18.88 -3.12 26.47
C ASN A 467 19.53 -1.74 26.67
N ASP A 468 19.71 -0.97 25.59
CA ASP A 468 20.33 0.36 25.65
C ASP A 468 19.33 1.43 26.11
N LEU A 469 19.82 2.61 26.47
CA LEU A 469 18.98 3.76 26.81
C LEU A 469 18.61 4.55 25.55
N TRP A 470 17.47 5.26 25.60
CA TRP A 470 17.13 6.25 24.57
C TRP A 470 17.99 7.51 24.74
N GLY A 471 18.99 7.65 23.88
CA GLY A 471 19.93 8.77 23.89
C GLY A 471 19.78 9.68 22.67
N LEU A 472 20.50 10.82 22.71
CA LEU A 472 20.65 11.70 21.55
C LEU A 472 22.00 11.42 20.88
N TYR A 473 22.01 11.36 19.56
CA TYR A 473 23.17 10.99 18.76
C TYR A 473 23.39 11.97 17.61
N LEU A 474 24.65 12.21 17.28
CA LEU A 474 25.06 12.70 15.96
C LEU A 474 25.28 11.47 15.07
N VAL A 475 24.56 11.39 13.95
CA VAL A 475 24.75 10.37 12.91
C VAL A 475 25.10 11.01 11.59
N ASP A 476 25.76 10.25 10.71
CA ASP A 476 26.15 10.73 9.39
C ASP A 476 26.00 9.70 8.27
N VAL A 477 26.08 10.18 7.04
CA VAL A 477 26.06 9.36 5.81
C VAL A 477 27.29 8.44 5.68
N PHE A 478 28.27 8.57 6.57
CA PHE A 478 29.48 7.77 6.57
C PHE A 478 29.41 6.56 7.50
N ASP A 479 28.27 6.33 8.17
CA ASP A 479 28.00 5.24 9.13
C ASP A 479 28.47 5.51 10.57
N ASN A 480 28.84 6.75 10.93
CA ASN A 480 29.14 7.05 12.32
C ASN A 480 27.84 7.23 13.13
N VAL A 481 27.84 6.64 14.31
CA VAL A 481 26.86 6.91 15.37
C VAL A 481 27.62 7.36 16.61
N THR A 482 27.38 8.60 17.03
CA THR A 482 28.14 9.26 18.10
C THR A 482 27.20 9.82 19.15
N CYS A 483 27.22 9.23 20.34
CA CYS A 483 26.39 9.65 21.47
C CYS A 483 26.69 11.12 21.84
N LEU A 484 25.64 11.89 22.15
CA LEU A 484 25.72 13.20 22.79
C LEU A 484 25.41 13.06 24.28
N ILE A 485 24.27 12.44 24.60
CA ILE A 485 23.82 12.18 25.97
C ILE A 485 23.06 10.85 26.05
N LYS A 486 23.31 10.11 27.14
CA LYS A 486 22.49 9.01 27.66
C LYS A 486 22.60 9.05 29.19
N GLU A 487 21.51 8.84 29.91
CA GLU A 487 21.45 8.93 31.38
C GLU A 487 20.46 7.89 31.91
N ASP A 488 20.87 7.08 32.90
CA ASP A 488 19.98 6.09 33.51
C ASP A 488 18.77 6.78 34.15
N GLY A 489 17.60 6.13 34.08
CA GLY A 489 16.32 6.68 34.51
C GLY A 489 15.66 7.63 33.51
N TYR A 490 16.33 8.03 32.43
CA TYR A 490 15.82 9.01 31.47
C TYR A 490 15.88 8.53 30.02
N GLY A 491 14.95 9.04 29.20
CA GLY A 491 14.97 8.94 27.75
C GLY A 491 14.87 10.31 27.09
N PHE A 492 15.58 10.50 25.96
CA PHE A 492 15.67 11.79 25.27
C PHE A 492 15.11 11.73 23.84
N ILE A 493 14.28 12.70 23.48
CA ILE A 493 13.61 12.78 22.17
C ILE A 493 13.66 14.18 21.54
N SER A 494 13.53 14.26 20.21
CA SER A 494 13.45 15.50 19.42
C SER A 494 14.65 16.44 19.56
N PRO A 495 15.89 15.99 19.28
CA PRO A 495 17.06 16.86 19.36
C PRO A 495 17.06 17.89 18.24
N ILE A 496 17.17 19.18 18.58
CA ILE A 496 17.21 20.28 17.63
C ILE A 496 18.36 21.23 17.99
N ALA A 497 19.24 21.54 17.03
CA ALA A 497 20.31 22.50 17.23
C ALA A 497 19.72 23.92 17.39
N VAL A 498 20.15 24.66 18.41
CA VAL A 498 19.61 26.01 18.70
C VAL A 498 20.32 27.05 17.84
N ALA A 499 20.04 27.05 16.54
CA ALA A 499 20.64 27.94 15.56
C ALA A 499 19.57 28.77 14.84
N GLN A 500 19.82 30.08 14.73
CA GLN A 500 19.01 30.93 13.88
C GLN A 500 19.18 30.49 12.44
N VAL A 501 18.06 30.26 11.76
CA VAL A 501 18.01 29.85 10.36
C VAL A 501 17.16 30.84 9.57
N LYS A 502 17.34 30.87 8.25
CA LYS A 502 16.55 31.73 7.39
C LYS A 502 15.10 31.22 7.39
N THR A 503 14.15 32.10 7.72
CA THR A 503 12.73 31.83 7.51
C THR A 503 12.48 31.51 6.02
N PRO A 504 11.85 30.37 5.68
CA PRO A 504 11.45 30.05 4.31
C PRO A 504 10.57 31.15 3.69
N PRO A 505 10.47 31.24 2.36
CA PRO A 505 9.60 32.23 1.73
C PRO A 505 8.12 31.98 2.08
N ALA A 506 7.39 33.04 2.40
CA ALA A 506 5.94 32.96 2.50
C ALA A 506 5.33 32.79 1.10
N ILE A 507 4.41 31.84 0.94
CA ILE A 507 3.66 31.62 -0.29
C ILE A 507 2.31 32.33 -0.13
N PRO A 508 1.96 33.30 -1.01
CA PRO A 508 0.66 33.95 -0.96
C PRO A 508 -0.50 32.98 -1.20
N ASP A 509 -1.61 33.21 -0.51
CA ASP A 509 -2.85 32.46 -0.72
C ASP A 509 -3.33 32.60 -2.17
N ARG A 510 -3.76 31.47 -2.73
CA ARG A 510 -4.36 31.32 -4.06
C ARG A 510 -5.86 31.00 -3.98
N VAL A 511 -6.34 30.61 -2.81
CA VAL A 511 -7.76 30.36 -2.54
C VAL A 511 -8.61 31.62 -2.75
N LYS A 512 -9.84 31.41 -3.23
CA LYS A 512 -10.92 32.40 -3.30
C LYS A 512 -12.05 31.93 -2.41
N LEU A 513 -12.05 32.34 -1.14
CA LEU A 513 -12.90 31.76 -0.09
C LEU A 513 -14.41 31.93 -0.31
N ASP A 514 -14.81 32.89 -1.16
CA ASP A 514 -16.22 33.09 -1.55
C ASP A 514 -16.69 32.08 -2.60
N ASP A 515 -15.76 31.42 -3.29
CA ASP A 515 -16.06 30.40 -4.30
C ASP A 515 -16.40 29.05 -3.63
N LYS A 516 -17.32 28.29 -4.23
CA LYS A 516 -17.75 26.96 -3.71
C LYS A 516 -17.25 25.82 -4.57
N GLU A 517 -16.58 26.13 -5.67
CA GLU A 517 -16.12 25.16 -6.65
C GLU A 517 -14.60 25.31 -6.86
N ALA A 518 -13.97 24.20 -7.23
CA ALA A 518 -12.65 24.18 -7.85
C ALA A 518 -12.78 23.82 -9.33
N THR A 519 -11.74 24.10 -10.11
CA THR A 519 -11.65 23.74 -11.53
C THR A 519 -10.66 22.61 -11.70
N VAL A 520 -11.02 21.57 -12.43
CA VAL A 520 -10.10 20.51 -12.86
C VAL A 520 -9.76 20.74 -14.33
N PHE A 521 -8.48 20.67 -14.66
CA PHE A 521 -7.98 20.71 -16.03
C PHE A 521 -7.06 19.50 -16.28
N ILE A 522 -7.45 18.67 -17.23
CA ILE A 522 -6.66 17.53 -17.70
C ILE A 522 -6.20 17.87 -19.12
N GLN A 523 -4.89 17.92 -19.32
CA GLN A 523 -4.35 18.26 -20.62
C GLN A 523 -4.61 17.15 -21.64
N ASP A 524 -4.32 15.90 -21.28
CA ASP A 524 -4.50 14.73 -22.13
C ASP A 524 -4.56 13.46 -21.29
N ILE A 525 -5.75 12.90 -21.12
CA ILE A 525 -5.98 11.79 -20.19
C ILE A 525 -5.15 10.52 -20.53
N TYR A 526 -4.68 10.39 -21.77
CA TYR A 526 -3.89 9.25 -22.26
C TYR A 526 -2.39 9.35 -21.94
N GLU A 527 -1.92 10.47 -21.39
CA GLU A 527 -0.56 10.59 -20.89
C GLU A 527 -0.44 9.94 -19.49
N GLY A 528 0.69 9.30 -19.19
CA GLY A 528 0.91 8.63 -17.90
C GLY A 528 0.69 7.12 -17.91
N GLU A 529 0.90 6.48 -16.76
CA GLU A 529 0.80 5.02 -16.66
C GLU A 529 -0.64 4.51 -16.54
N GLY A 530 -1.57 5.35 -16.07
CA GLY A 530 -2.94 4.94 -15.74
C GLY A 530 -3.81 4.58 -16.94
N LEU A 531 -3.54 5.10 -18.14
CA LEU A 531 -4.22 4.73 -19.39
C LEU A 531 -3.25 4.24 -20.48
N ARG A 532 -2.07 3.76 -20.07
CA ARG A 532 -1.04 3.29 -21.00
C ARG A 532 -1.61 2.20 -21.92
N ASN A 533 -1.32 2.32 -23.21
CA ASN A 533 -1.75 1.39 -24.27
C ASN A 533 -3.26 1.32 -24.53
N VAL A 534 -4.08 2.15 -23.87
CA VAL A 534 -5.50 2.27 -24.24
C VAL A 534 -5.60 3.08 -25.55
N PRO A 535 -6.34 2.59 -26.56
CA PRO A 535 -6.55 3.37 -27.77
C PRO A 535 -7.18 4.73 -27.50
N ARG A 536 -6.69 5.75 -28.20
CA ARG A 536 -7.28 7.09 -28.14
C ARG A 536 -8.72 7.07 -28.63
N GLY A 537 -9.57 7.82 -27.94
CA GLY A 537 -11.01 7.86 -28.19
C GLY A 537 -11.81 6.76 -27.49
N THR A 538 -11.18 5.79 -26.82
CA THR A 538 -11.89 4.84 -25.94
C THR A 538 -12.66 5.57 -24.83
N VAL A 539 -12.04 6.55 -24.16
CA VAL A 539 -12.66 7.32 -23.08
C VAL A 539 -13.63 8.34 -23.67
N LYS A 540 -14.88 8.33 -23.21
CA LYS A 540 -15.95 9.23 -23.67
C LYS A 540 -16.34 10.27 -22.62
N GLU A 541 -16.38 9.86 -21.37
CA GLU A 541 -16.73 10.71 -20.25
C GLU A 541 -15.91 10.34 -19.01
N LEU A 542 -15.90 11.22 -18.02
CA LEU A 542 -15.37 10.95 -16.69
C LEU A 542 -16.54 10.86 -15.72
N ARG A 543 -16.57 9.80 -14.91
CA ARG A 543 -17.39 9.77 -13.69
C ARG A 543 -16.62 10.47 -12.58
N VAL A 544 -17.30 11.37 -11.87
CA VAL A 544 -16.75 12.05 -10.69
C VAL A 544 -17.58 11.66 -9.48
N HIS A 545 -16.91 11.19 -8.44
CA HIS A 545 -17.53 10.82 -7.18
C HIS A 545 -16.74 11.36 -6.00
N ALA A 546 -17.46 11.59 -4.90
CA ALA A 546 -16.88 11.88 -3.59
C ALA A 546 -16.97 10.65 -2.69
N TYR A 547 -16.45 10.77 -1.48
CA TYR A 547 -16.55 9.74 -0.45
C TYR A 547 -17.36 10.22 0.75
N GLU A 548 -18.14 9.31 1.31
CA GLU A 548 -18.63 9.45 2.68
C GLU A 548 -17.76 8.62 3.61
N TYR A 549 -17.27 9.26 4.66
CA TYR A 549 -16.27 8.71 5.57
C TYR A 549 -16.86 8.27 6.91
N ALA A 550 -16.28 7.21 7.47
CA ALA A 550 -16.63 6.60 8.73
C ALA A 550 -16.58 7.61 9.90
N TYR A 551 -17.49 7.42 10.84
CA TYR A 551 -17.60 8.21 12.07
C TYR A 551 -16.90 7.50 13.23
N LEU A 552 -16.74 8.18 14.36
CA LEU A 552 -16.15 7.57 15.54
C LEU A 552 -17.05 6.44 16.05
N HIS A 553 -16.43 5.32 16.43
CA HIS A 553 -17.09 4.12 16.95
C HIS A 553 -18.29 3.64 16.12
N THR A 554 -18.18 3.75 14.80
CA THR A 554 -19.18 3.27 13.85
C THR A 554 -18.64 2.07 13.11
N GLU A 555 -19.47 1.03 12.92
CA GLU A 555 -19.09 -0.14 12.12
C GLU A 555 -18.66 0.30 10.71
N SER A 556 -17.37 0.12 10.42
CA SER A 556 -16.73 0.66 9.23
C SER A 556 -15.53 -0.16 8.75
N ASP A 557 -15.32 -1.34 9.30
CA ASP A 557 -14.30 -2.26 8.82
C ASP A 557 -14.64 -2.70 7.37
N HIS A 558 -13.74 -3.40 6.69
CA HIS A 558 -13.84 -3.76 5.26
C HIS A 558 -15.15 -4.45 4.83
N TYR A 559 -15.86 -5.10 5.75
CA TYR A 559 -17.15 -5.74 5.49
C TYR A 559 -18.34 -4.78 5.64
N ALA A 560 -18.18 -3.59 6.21
CA ALA A 560 -19.31 -2.71 6.52
C ALA A 560 -20.14 -2.34 5.29
N GLN A 561 -19.48 -2.10 4.15
CA GLN A 561 -20.15 -1.71 2.91
C GLN A 561 -20.59 -2.90 2.05
N GLY A 562 -19.91 -4.04 2.13
CA GLY A 562 -20.14 -5.19 1.26
C GLY A 562 -19.09 -6.29 1.44
N ILE A 563 -19.39 -7.48 0.91
CA ILE A 563 -18.45 -8.61 0.93
C ILE A 563 -17.36 -8.39 -0.12
N GLN A 564 -16.11 -8.25 0.33
CA GLN A 564 -14.98 -7.88 -0.54
C GLN A 564 -15.30 -6.59 -1.32
N SER A 565 -15.88 -5.61 -0.64
CA SER A 565 -16.07 -4.24 -1.16
C SER A 565 -14.89 -3.36 -0.74
N GLY A 566 -14.83 -2.13 -1.24
CA GLY A 566 -13.91 -1.11 -0.72
C GLY A 566 -14.29 -0.63 0.68
N TRP A 567 -13.36 0.06 1.35
CA TRP A 567 -13.52 0.60 2.70
C TRP A 567 -14.54 1.75 2.78
N ASP A 568 -14.60 2.58 1.74
CA ASP A 568 -15.33 3.84 1.74
C ASP A 568 -16.63 3.79 0.93
N ILE A 569 -17.61 4.58 1.34
CA ILE A 569 -18.86 4.78 0.60
C ILE A 569 -18.60 5.76 -0.54
N LYS A 570 -18.99 5.39 -1.76
CA LYS A 570 -18.87 6.23 -2.95
C LYS A 570 -20.16 7.02 -3.20
N ARG A 571 -20.04 8.35 -3.24
CA ARG A 571 -21.13 9.32 -3.46
C ARG A 571 -21.05 9.91 -4.87
N LEU A 572 -21.98 9.55 -5.75
CA LEU A 572 -21.97 9.91 -7.17
C LEU A 572 -22.30 11.39 -7.37
N LEU A 573 -21.33 12.18 -7.84
CA LEU A 573 -21.52 13.62 -8.10
C LEU A 573 -22.04 13.90 -9.51
N GLY A 574 -21.57 13.13 -10.50
CA GLY A 574 -22.02 13.27 -11.88
C GLY A 574 -20.99 12.82 -12.91
N THR A 575 -21.23 13.16 -14.17
CA THR A 575 -20.29 12.92 -15.27
C THR A 575 -19.93 14.17 -16.06
N VAL A 576 -18.83 14.11 -16.80
CA VAL A 576 -18.36 15.17 -17.70
C VAL A 576 -17.77 14.57 -18.98
N PRO A 577 -18.05 15.11 -20.19
CA PRO A 577 -17.45 14.59 -21.41
C PRO A 577 -15.93 14.81 -21.46
N VAL A 578 -15.23 13.91 -22.15
CA VAL A 578 -13.83 14.08 -22.56
C VAL A 578 -13.81 14.51 -24.03
N GLU A 579 -12.97 15.50 -24.35
CA GLU A 579 -12.81 15.99 -25.71
C GLU A 579 -12.10 14.96 -26.61
N GLU A 580 -12.26 15.06 -27.93
CA GLU A 580 -11.67 14.11 -28.89
C GLU A 580 -10.13 14.01 -28.80
N ASP A 581 -9.46 15.08 -28.37
CA ASP A 581 -8.01 15.12 -28.15
C ASP A 581 -7.56 14.54 -26.79
N GLY A 582 -8.51 14.05 -25.98
CA GLY A 582 -8.27 13.49 -24.65
C GLY A 582 -8.26 14.53 -23.52
N SER A 583 -8.46 15.82 -23.83
CA SER A 583 -8.47 16.89 -22.84
C SER A 583 -9.83 17.04 -22.13
N ALA A 584 -9.83 17.58 -20.91
CA ALA A 584 -11.06 17.88 -20.17
C ALA A 584 -10.88 19.12 -19.27
N ILE A 585 -11.95 19.92 -19.12
CA ILE A 585 -11.99 21.03 -18.16
C ILE A 585 -13.36 21.16 -17.50
N PHE A 586 -13.43 21.10 -16.17
CA PHE A 586 -14.72 21.07 -15.46
C PHE A 586 -14.67 21.58 -14.03
N LYS A 587 -15.84 21.80 -13.44
CA LYS A 587 -16.01 22.20 -12.04
C LYS A 587 -16.29 21.01 -11.14
N ILE A 588 -15.74 21.06 -9.93
CA ILE A 588 -16.01 20.14 -8.82
C ILE A 588 -16.34 20.94 -7.56
N PRO A 589 -17.08 20.38 -6.59
CA PRO A 589 -17.23 21.03 -5.28
C PRO A 589 -15.86 21.21 -4.62
N ALA A 590 -15.61 22.40 -4.08
CA ALA A 590 -14.40 22.66 -3.29
C ALA A 590 -14.47 21.93 -1.93
N ASN A 591 -13.32 21.75 -1.28
CA ASN A 591 -13.22 21.15 0.06
C ASN A 591 -13.86 19.75 0.16
N THR A 592 -13.94 19.06 -0.96
CA THR A 592 -14.54 17.73 -1.10
C THR A 592 -13.49 16.77 -1.66
N PRO A 593 -13.17 15.66 -0.97
CA PRO A 593 -12.42 14.54 -1.53
C PRO A 593 -13.14 14.01 -2.77
N VAL A 594 -12.49 14.05 -3.93
CA VAL A 594 -13.04 13.56 -5.20
C VAL A 594 -12.10 12.59 -5.89
N SER A 595 -12.68 11.62 -6.58
CA SER A 595 -11.99 10.70 -7.48
C SER A 595 -12.64 10.71 -8.87
N ILE A 596 -11.87 10.23 -9.84
CA ILE A 596 -12.25 10.22 -11.25
C ILE A 596 -12.14 8.80 -11.80
N GLN A 597 -13.15 8.37 -12.57
CA GLN A 597 -13.10 7.15 -13.39
C GLN A 597 -13.29 7.52 -14.87
N PRO A 598 -12.30 7.28 -15.75
CA PRO A 598 -12.48 7.38 -17.19
C PRO A 598 -13.45 6.29 -17.66
N LEU A 599 -14.52 6.67 -18.36
CA LEU A 599 -15.55 5.74 -18.84
C LEU A 599 -15.47 5.52 -20.35
N ASP A 600 -15.73 4.30 -20.79
CA ASP A 600 -15.82 3.95 -22.21
C ASP A 600 -17.19 4.27 -22.85
N GLU A 601 -17.44 3.78 -24.06
CA GLU A 601 -18.70 3.99 -24.80
C GLU A 601 -19.94 3.40 -24.10
N ASP A 602 -19.75 2.36 -23.30
CA ASP A 602 -20.80 1.67 -22.55
C ASP A 602 -21.05 2.33 -21.17
N GLY A 603 -20.22 3.32 -20.80
CA GLY A 603 -20.26 3.97 -19.49
C GLY A 603 -19.60 3.16 -18.37
N ALA A 604 -18.75 2.19 -18.72
CA ALA A 604 -17.99 1.37 -17.78
C ALA A 604 -16.59 1.94 -17.55
N ALA A 605 -16.06 1.80 -16.34
CA ALA A 605 -14.76 2.37 -15.99
C ALA A 605 -13.60 1.61 -16.67
N VAL A 606 -12.82 2.35 -17.46
CA VAL A 606 -11.57 1.91 -18.09
C VAL A 606 -10.45 1.74 -17.06
N GLN A 607 -10.43 2.64 -16.07
CA GLN A 607 -9.43 2.70 -15.01
C GLN A 607 -10.06 3.34 -13.77
N TRP A 608 -9.55 2.99 -12.59
CA TRP A 608 -10.02 3.55 -11.33
C TRP A 608 -8.92 4.42 -10.70
N MET A 609 -9.27 5.66 -10.33
CA MET A 609 -8.43 6.44 -9.43
C MET A 609 -8.63 5.91 -8.00
N ARG A 610 -7.73 5.01 -7.56
CA ARG A 610 -7.73 4.39 -6.23
C ARG A 610 -6.99 5.27 -5.23
N SER A 611 -7.48 6.51 -5.14
CA SER A 611 -6.96 7.64 -4.37
C SER A 611 -7.94 8.80 -4.58
N TRP A 612 -7.80 9.89 -3.81
CA TRP A 612 -8.58 11.11 -4.02
C TRP A 612 -7.71 12.36 -4.02
N PHE A 613 -8.25 13.43 -4.59
CA PHE A 613 -7.72 14.78 -4.42
C PHE A 613 -8.81 15.72 -3.90
N THR A 614 -8.41 16.88 -3.39
CA THR A 614 -9.33 17.91 -2.91
C THR A 614 -8.94 19.24 -3.54
N GLY A 615 -9.85 19.81 -4.33
CA GLY A 615 -9.69 21.18 -4.81
C GLY A 615 -10.12 22.18 -3.75
N MET A 616 -9.31 23.19 -3.50
CA MET A 616 -9.66 24.31 -2.61
C MET A 616 -10.54 25.34 -3.33
N PRO A 617 -11.25 26.22 -2.59
CA PRO A 617 -12.09 27.27 -3.17
C PRO A 617 -11.39 28.09 -4.26
N GLY A 618 -11.91 28.06 -5.48
CA GLY A 618 -11.39 28.82 -6.63
C GLY A 618 -10.07 28.29 -7.21
N GLU A 619 -9.57 27.14 -6.76
CA GLU A 619 -8.35 26.51 -7.26
C GLU A 619 -8.54 26.00 -8.71
N ILE A 620 -7.44 25.94 -9.45
CA ILE A 620 -7.35 25.16 -10.69
C ILE A 620 -6.39 23.99 -10.41
N VAL A 621 -6.96 22.81 -10.23
CA VAL A 621 -6.24 21.55 -10.14
C VAL A 621 -5.91 21.09 -11.56
N SER A 622 -4.64 20.86 -11.86
CA SER A 622 -4.18 20.52 -13.21
C SER A 622 -3.28 19.30 -13.21
N CYS A 623 -3.50 18.38 -14.16
CA CYS A 623 -2.59 17.28 -14.47
C CYS A 623 -2.31 17.21 -15.97
N VAL A 624 -1.20 16.57 -16.34
CA VAL A 624 -0.88 16.27 -17.74
C VAL A 624 -1.78 15.14 -18.24
N GLY A 625 -1.90 14.07 -17.45
CA GLY A 625 -2.70 12.90 -17.81
C GLY A 625 -3.05 12.02 -16.61
N CYS A 626 -3.36 10.75 -16.86
CA CYS A 626 -3.78 9.81 -15.82
C CYS A 626 -2.55 9.14 -15.17
N HIS A 627 -2.20 9.57 -13.95
CA HIS A 627 -0.99 9.12 -13.24
C HIS A 627 0.29 9.37 -14.05
N GLU A 628 0.49 10.61 -14.51
CA GLU A 628 1.75 11.03 -15.10
C GLU A 628 2.89 11.02 -14.07
N ASP A 629 4.11 10.79 -14.53
CA ASP A 629 5.29 10.95 -13.70
C ASP A 629 5.58 12.46 -13.52
N GLN A 630 5.45 12.95 -12.28
CA GLN A 630 5.70 14.35 -11.93
C GLN A 630 7.18 14.78 -12.08
N ASN A 631 8.11 13.85 -12.33
CA ASN A 631 9.48 14.18 -12.70
C ASN A 631 9.67 14.43 -14.21
N GLN A 632 8.64 14.15 -15.02
CA GLN A 632 8.66 14.48 -16.44
C GLN A 632 8.30 15.94 -16.66
N ILE A 633 8.99 16.57 -17.62
CA ILE A 633 8.71 17.96 -18.00
C ILE A 633 7.39 17.98 -18.78
N PRO A 634 6.35 18.68 -18.30
CA PRO A 634 5.10 18.78 -19.03
C PRO A 634 5.33 19.57 -20.32
N VAL A 635 4.88 19.04 -21.46
CA VAL A 635 4.92 19.76 -22.74
C VAL A 635 3.67 20.64 -22.84
N PRO A 636 3.78 21.97 -22.86
CA PRO A 636 2.61 22.83 -23.04
C PRO A 636 1.98 22.58 -24.41
N LYS A 637 0.72 22.18 -24.42
CA LYS A 637 -0.09 21.93 -25.62
C LYS A 637 -1.36 22.75 -25.54
N ARG A 638 -1.72 23.44 -26.62
CA ARG A 638 -3.03 24.07 -26.76
C ARG A 638 -4.04 22.99 -27.15
N VAL A 639 -4.88 22.60 -26.21
CA VAL A 639 -5.88 21.54 -26.35
C VAL A 639 -7.29 22.12 -26.45
N ILE A 640 -8.27 21.31 -26.87
CA ILE A 640 -9.67 21.73 -27.02
C ILE A 640 -10.21 22.29 -25.70
N ALA A 641 -10.02 21.57 -24.59
CA ALA A 641 -10.48 21.98 -23.28
C ALA A 641 -9.90 23.35 -22.83
N SER A 642 -8.63 23.64 -23.16
CA SER A 642 -7.97 24.91 -22.78
C SER A 642 -8.59 26.16 -23.44
N GLN A 643 -9.49 25.98 -24.41
CA GLN A 643 -10.15 27.04 -25.17
C GLN A 643 -11.63 27.20 -24.82
N LYS A 644 -12.13 26.41 -23.86
CA LYS A 644 -13.51 26.41 -23.41
C LYS A 644 -13.61 26.87 -21.96
N ALA A 645 -14.79 27.34 -21.57
CA ALA A 645 -15.09 27.53 -20.16
C ALA A 645 -15.22 26.16 -19.46
N PRO A 646 -14.83 26.03 -18.18
CA PRO A 646 -15.06 24.81 -17.41
C PRO A 646 -16.55 24.45 -17.40
N VAL A 647 -16.87 23.21 -17.76
CA VAL A 647 -18.24 22.71 -17.74
C VAL A 647 -18.64 22.27 -16.33
N LYS A 648 -19.93 22.34 -16.00
CA LYS A 648 -20.47 21.77 -14.76
C LYS A 648 -20.72 20.27 -14.92
N LEU A 649 -20.64 19.53 -13.82
CA LEU A 649 -21.00 18.12 -13.80
C LEU A 649 -22.46 17.93 -14.22
N LYS A 650 -22.71 16.96 -15.09
CA LYS A 650 -24.06 16.45 -15.34
C LYS A 650 -24.46 15.62 -14.13
N GLN A 651 -25.40 16.13 -13.34
CA GLN A 651 -25.89 15.44 -12.15
C GLN A 651 -26.55 14.09 -12.51
N PRO A 652 -26.43 13.09 -11.62
CA PRO A 652 -27.15 11.84 -11.77
C PRO A 652 -28.67 12.07 -11.68
N GLU A 653 -29.42 11.23 -12.39
CA GLU A 653 -30.88 11.22 -12.34
C GLU A 653 -31.36 10.95 -10.91
N GLY A 654 -32.33 11.73 -10.42
CA GLY A 654 -32.80 11.65 -9.04
C GLY A 654 -31.89 12.34 -8.00
N GLY A 655 -30.80 13.00 -8.43
CA GLY A 655 -29.93 13.80 -7.55
C GLY A 655 -28.70 13.07 -7.02
N ILE A 656 -27.74 13.84 -6.51
CA ILE A 656 -26.48 13.35 -5.90
C ILE A 656 -26.81 12.51 -4.66
N ARG A 657 -26.09 11.39 -4.49
CA ARG A 657 -26.31 10.45 -3.39
C ARG A 657 -25.18 9.43 -3.26
N SER A 658 -25.11 8.78 -2.10
CA SER A 658 -24.33 7.56 -1.89
C SER A 658 -24.93 6.37 -2.63
N PHE A 659 -24.09 5.59 -3.31
CA PHE A 659 -24.54 4.42 -4.06
C PHE A 659 -25.00 3.32 -3.10
N THR A 660 -26.25 2.86 -3.24
CA THR A 660 -26.86 1.88 -2.35
C THR A 660 -27.50 0.76 -3.16
N PHE A 661 -27.14 -0.51 -2.92
CA PHE A 661 -27.63 -1.64 -3.71
C PHE A 661 -29.15 -1.71 -3.78
N ASP A 662 -29.82 -1.53 -2.64
CA ASP A 662 -31.29 -1.58 -2.52
C ASP A 662 -32.00 -0.49 -3.35
N LEU A 663 -31.35 0.66 -3.60
CA LEU A 663 -31.94 1.78 -4.35
C LEU A 663 -31.48 1.82 -5.81
N GLU A 664 -30.32 1.25 -6.11
CA GLU A 664 -29.74 1.31 -7.46
C GLU A 664 -29.92 0.00 -8.21
N VAL A 665 -29.43 -1.11 -7.65
CA VAL A 665 -29.36 -2.40 -8.34
C VAL A 665 -30.65 -3.19 -8.19
N GLN A 666 -31.26 -3.20 -7.00
CA GLN A 666 -32.48 -3.96 -6.75
C GLN A 666 -33.63 -3.60 -7.71
N PRO A 667 -33.89 -2.32 -8.07
CA PRO A 667 -34.85 -1.97 -9.12
C PRO A 667 -34.63 -2.68 -10.46
N VAL A 668 -33.37 -2.85 -10.88
CA VAL A 668 -33.01 -3.57 -12.11
C VAL A 668 -33.38 -5.05 -11.97
N LEU A 669 -33.06 -5.65 -10.82
CA LEU A 669 -33.37 -7.06 -10.56
C LEU A 669 -34.89 -7.30 -10.47
N ASP A 670 -35.62 -6.40 -9.81
CA ASP A 670 -37.07 -6.49 -9.64
C ASP A 670 -37.78 -6.50 -11.00
N ARG A 671 -37.32 -5.69 -11.97
CA ARG A 671 -37.87 -5.71 -13.32
C ARG A 671 -37.37 -6.91 -14.14
N ALA A 672 -36.06 -7.09 -14.24
CA ALA A 672 -35.48 -7.95 -15.28
C ALA A 672 -35.21 -9.40 -14.84
N CYS A 673 -35.13 -9.67 -13.54
CA CYS A 673 -34.63 -10.93 -13.01
C CYS A 673 -35.65 -11.67 -12.15
N VAL A 674 -36.37 -10.96 -11.27
CA VAL A 674 -37.24 -11.56 -10.23
C VAL A 674 -38.36 -12.41 -10.82
N GLY A 675 -38.84 -12.13 -12.04
CA GLY A 675 -39.86 -12.96 -12.69
C GLY A 675 -39.45 -14.44 -12.84
N CYS A 676 -38.15 -14.70 -13.00
CA CYS A 676 -37.58 -16.07 -13.06
C CYS A 676 -36.81 -16.46 -11.79
N HIS A 677 -36.35 -15.47 -11.01
CA HIS A 677 -35.50 -15.63 -9.84
C HIS A 677 -36.21 -15.20 -8.54
N HIS A 678 -37.32 -15.87 -8.22
CA HIS A 678 -38.17 -15.61 -7.07
C HIS A 678 -38.04 -16.65 -5.94
N GLY A 679 -36.97 -17.46 -5.96
CA GLY A 679 -36.65 -18.44 -4.92
C GLY A 679 -37.41 -19.77 -4.99
N GLU A 680 -38.11 -20.05 -6.10
CA GLU A 680 -38.74 -21.36 -6.32
C GLU A 680 -37.81 -22.32 -7.08
N GLY A 681 -37.81 -23.59 -6.68
CA GLY A 681 -37.02 -24.64 -7.32
C GLY A 681 -35.52 -24.49 -7.08
N LYS A 682 -34.72 -24.51 -8.16
CA LYS A 682 -33.25 -24.35 -8.12
C LYS A 682 -32.79 -22.93 -8.47
N ALA A 683 -33.71 -22.01 -8.73
CA ALA A 683 -33.38 -20.64 -9.10
C ALA A 683 -32.98 -19.83 -7.86
N PHE A 684 -32.09 -18.85 -8.07
CA PHE A 684 -31.80 -17.82 -7.07
C PHE A 684 -33.05 -17.07 -6.64
N ASP A 685 -33.05 -16.59 -5.41
CA ASP A 685 -34.00 -15.63 -4.87
C ASP A 685 -33.36 -14.24 -4.93
N LEU A 686 -33.68 -13.50 -5.98
CA LEU A 686 -33.17 -12.14 -6.22
C LEU A 686 -34.15 -11.07 -5.75
N ARG A 687 -35.16 -11.43 -4.94
CA ARG A 687 -36.12 -10.46 -4.39
C ARG A 687 -35.47 -9.59 -3.32
N GLY A 688 -35.83 -8.32 -3.33
CA GLY A 688 -35.44 -7.37 -2.30
C GLY A 688 -36.12 -7.61 -0.95
N GLY A 689 -35.71 -6.83 0.06
CA GLY A 689 -36.37 -6.71 1.36
C GLY A 689 -35.92 -7.70 2.44
N LYS A 690 -35.57 -8.95 2.10
CA LYS A 690 -35.02 -9.90 3.08
C LYS A 690 -33.53 -9.63 3.32
N LYS A 691 -33.17 -9.35 4.57
CA LYS A 691 -31.78 -9.22 5.03
C LYS A 691 -31.41 -10.35 5.99
N ASP A 692 -30.13 -10.72 6.03
CA ASP A 692 -29.59 -11.65 7.03
C ASP A 692 -29.27 -10.95 8.38
N GLU A 693 -28.64 -11.67 9.31
CA GLU A 693 -28.26 -11.13 10.62
C GLU A 693 -27.20 -10.01 10.56
N ARG A 694 -26.43 -9.93 9.47
CA ARG A 694 -25.42 -8.90 9.20
C ARG A 694 -25.97 -7.74 8.35
N GLY A 695 -27.24 -7.81 7.97
CA GLY A 695 -27.93 -6.79 7.19
C GLY A 695 -27.68 -6.86 5.68
N TYR A 696 -27.10 -7.93 5.13
CA TYR A 696 -26.96 -8.10 3.68
C TYR A 696 -28.23 -8.62 3.05
N SER A 697 -28.59 -8.14 1.86
CA SER A 697 -29.76 -8.66 1.15
C SER A 697 -29.54 -10.05 0.58
N THR A 698 -30.61 -10.84 0.49
CA THR A 698 -30.56 -12.16 -0.17
C THR A 698 -30.14 -12.01 -1.64
N ALA A 699 -30.67 -11.02 -2.34
CA ALA A 699 -30.30 -10.72 -3.73
C ALA A 699 -28.81 -10.37 -3.88
N TYR A 700 -28.27 -9.51 -3.00
CA TYR A 700 -26.84 -9.16 -3.00
C TYR A 700 -25.96 -10.40 -2.83
N LEU A 701 -26.21 -11.19 -1.77
CA LEU A 701 -25.43 -12.40 -1.44
C LEU A 701 -25.43 -13.45 -2.57
N GLN A 702 -26.49 -13.49 -3.37
CA GLN A 702 -26.57 -14.41 -4.51
C GLN A 702 -25.99 -13.85 -5.81
N LEU A 703 -25.81 -12.53 -5.92
CA LEU A 703 -25.35 -11.87 -7.14
C LEU A 703 -23.86 -11.48 -7.12
N HIS A 704 -23.36 -10.93 -6.01
CA HIS A 704 -21.96 -10.48 -5.88
C HIS A 704 -20.90 -11.57 -6.17
N PRO A 705 -21.17 -12.89 -6.03
CA PRO A 705 -20.19 -13.91 -6.40
C PRO A 705 -19.82 -13.95 -7.88
N TYR A 706 -20.66 -13.38 -8.76
CA TYR A 706 -20.49 -13.44 -10.21
C TYR A 706 -19.80 -12.21 -10.81
N THR A 707 -19.27 -11.33 -9.95
CA THR A 707 -18.56 -10.09 -10.33
C THR A 707 -17.09 -10.16 -9.96
N HIS A 708 -16.21 -9.87 -10.92
CA HIS A 708 -14.77 -9.70 -10.69
C HIS A 708 -14.51 -8.31 -10.12
N ARG A 709 -13.77 -8.23 -9.01
CA ARG A 709 -13.53 -6.99 -8.25
C ARG A 709 -12.24 -7.10 -7.45
N GLN A 710 -11.71 -5.96 -7.03
CA GLN A 710 -10.40 -5.87 -6.36
C GLN A 710 -10.43 -6.15 -4.85
N GLY A 711 -11.59 -5.98 -4.20
CA GLY A 711 -11.69 -6.10 -2.74
C GLY A 711 -11.12 -4.90 -1.97
N PRO A 712 -10.97 -5.01 -0.65
CA PRO A 712 -10.47 -3.93 0.21
C PRO A 712 -8.95 -3.79 0.21
N GLU A 713 -8.20 -4.85 -0.14
CA GLU A 713 -6.74 -4.89 -0.05
C GLU A 713 -6.06 -4.92 -1.42
N ALA A 714 -6.56 -4.12 -2.36
CA ALA A 714 -6.03 -4.11 -3.72
C ALA A 714 -4.56 -3.65 -3.76
N ASP A 715 -3.82 -4.14 -4.76
CA ASP A 715 -2.39 -3.84 -4.98
C ASP A 715 -2.13 -2.32 -5.05
N MET A 716 -1.08 -1.81 -4.40
CA MET A 716 -0.76 -0.37 -4.42
C MET A 716 -0.25 0.13 -5.77
N ILE A 717 0.29 -0.74 -6.62
CA ILE A 717 0.81 -0.32 -7.93
C ILE A 717 -0.35 0.03 -8.85
N VAL A 718 -0.17 1.04 -9.72
CA VAL A 718 -1.18 1.40 -10.72
C VAL A 718 -1.46 0.18 -11.62
N LEU A 719 -2.70 -0.29 -11.56
CA LEU A 719 -3.13 -1.48 -12.28
C LEU A 719 -3.26 -1.22 -13.78
N GLN A 720 -3.23 -2.30 -14.56
CA GLN A 720 -3.47 -2.21 -15.99
C GLN A 720 -4.91 -1.72 -16.24
N PRO A 721 -5.13 -0.85 -17.25
CA PRO A 721 -6.47 -0.53 -17.70
C PRO A 721 -7.25 -1.82 -18.02
N TYR A 722 -8.54 -1.82 -17.73
CA TYR A 722 -9.44 -2.96 -17.88
C TYR A 722 -9.20 -4.17 -16.94
N GLU A 723 -8.33 -4.09 -15.93
CA GLU A 723 -8.08 -5.19 -14.97
C GLU A 723 -9.37 -5.70 -14.30
N TYR A 724 -10.18 -4.78 -13.77
CA TYR A 724 -11.48 -5.07 -13.13
C TYR A 724 -12.67 -4.54 -13.94
N HIS A 725 -12.51 -4.41 -15.26
CA HIS A 725 -13.59 -3.91 -16.11
C HIS A 725 -14.78 -4.89 -16.12
N PRO A 726 -16.04 -4.41 -16.18
CA PRO A 726 -17.23 -5.27 -16.11
C PRO A 726 -17.23 -6.46 -17.08
N ASN A 727 -16.62 -6.35 -18.27
CA ASN A 727 -16.54 -7.46 -19.24
C ASN A 727 -15.72 -8.68 -18.77
N THR A 728 -14.92 -8.58 -17.69
CA THR A 728 -14.22 -9.72 -17.09
C THR A 728 -15.12 -10.49 -16.10
N SER A 729 -16.24 -9.91 -15.67
CA SER A 729 -17.18 -10.53 -14.74
C SER A 729 -18.02 -11.62 -15.44
N GLU A 730 -18.22 -12.76 -14.77
CA GLU A 730 -19.07 -13.84 -15.27
C GLU A 730 -20.51 -13.35 -15.53
N LEU A 731 -21.05 -12.52 -14.63
CA LEU A 731 -22.38 -11.93 -14.73
C LEU A 731 -22.58 -11.18 -16.06
N VAL A 732 -21.66 -10.28 -16.38
CA VAL A 732 -21.75 -9.43 -17.58
C VAL A 732 -21.59 -10.27 -18.84
N ARG A 733 -20.63 -11.21 -18.86
CA ARG A 733 -20.43 -12.12 -20.01
C ARG A 733 -21.69 -12.95 -20.26
N LEU A 734 -22.28 -13.53 -19.22
CA LEU A 734 -23.51 -14.32 -19.32
C LEU A 734 -24.67 -13.50 -19.88
N LEU A 735 -24.87 -12.27 -19.40
CA LEU A 735 -25.95 -11.42 -19.87
C LEU A 735 -25.73 -10.92 -21.32
N LYS A 736 -24.49 -10.61 -21.72
CA LYS A 736 -24.15 -10.17 -23.09
C LYS A 736 -24.21 -11.30 -24.12
N THR A 737 -23.77 -12.51 -23.76
CA THR A 737 -23.92 -13.70 -24.62
C THR A 737 -25.38 -14.13 -24.74
N GLY A 738 -26.16 -13.90 -23.67
CA GLY A 738 -27.61 -14.12 -23.62
C GLY A 738 -28.00 -15.04 -22.47
N HIS A 739 -29.04 -14.64 -21.73
CA HIS A 739 -29.58 -15.41 -20.60
C HIS A 739 -31.10 -15.47 -20.68
N TYR A 740 -31.65 -16.55 -21.22
CA TYR A 740 -33.11 -16.78 -21.38
C TYR A 740 -33.87 -15.60 -21.99
N ASN A 741 -33.22 -14.86 -22.90
CA ASN A 741 -33.77 -13.68 -23.58
C ASN A 741 -34.10 -12.48 -22.67
N VAL A 742 -33.49 -12.38 -21.48
CA VAL A 742 -33.53 -11.16 -20.66
C VAL A 742 -32.92 -9.99 -21.45
N GLN A 743 -33.59 -8.85 -21.45
CA GLN A 743 -33.13 -7.62 -22.09
C GLN A 743 -33.06 -6.50 -21.05
N LEU A 744 -31.87 -5.92 -20.90
CA LEU A 744 -31.65 -4.73 -20.08
C LEU A 744 -31.63 -3.50 -20.98
N THR A 745 -32.21 -2.42 -20.48
CA THR A 745 -32.09 -1.08 -21.05
C THR A 745 -30.69 -0.52 -20.85
N ASP A 746 -30.33 0.51 -21.62
CA ASP A 746 -29.01 1.16 -21.51
C ASP A 746 -28.77 1.73 -20.10
N SER A 747 -29.81 2.28 -19.46
CA SER A 747 -29.72 2.79 -18.08
C SER A 747 -29.46 1.68 -17.07
N GLU A 748 -30.09 0.51 -17.24
CA GLU A 748 -29.88 -0.63 -16.35
C GLU A 748 -28.48 -1.24 -16.51
N TRP A 749 -27.97 -1.29 -17.75
CA TRP A 749 -26.57 -1.66 -17.99
C TRP A 749 -25.61 -0.71 -17.26
N ARG A 750 -25.84 0.61 -17.38
CA ARG A 750 -25.01 1.61 -16.69
C ARG A 750 -25.08 1.47 -15.16
N VAL A 751 -26.23 1.11 -14.58
CA VAL A 751 -26.35 0.84 -13.15
C VAL A 751 -25.51 -0.38 -12.73
N LEU A 752 -25.59 -1.49 -13.48
CA LEU A 752 -24.79 -2.68 -13.18
C LEU A 752 -23.28 -2.44 -13.35
N TYR A 753 -22.88 -1.67 -14.37
CA TYR A 753 -21.48 -1.27 -14.53
C TYR A 753 -21.01 -0.36 -13.41
N ASN A 754 -21.80 0.65 -13.02
CA ASN A 754 -21.46 1.51 -11.90
C ASN A 754 -21.33 0.73 -10.58
N TRP A 755 -22.19 -0.27 -10.35
CA TRP A 755 -22.07 -1.15 -9.17
C TRP A 755 -20.75 -1.93 -9.14
N ILE A 756 -20.32 -2.48 -10.27
CA ILE A 756 -19.03 -3.17 -10.40
C ILE A 756 -17.87 -2.17 -10.24
N ASP A 757 -17.94 -1.03 -10.93
CA ASP A 757 -16.95 0.05 -10.89
C ASP A 757 -16.78 0.65 -9.49
N TYR A 758 -17.79 0.55 -8.63
CA TYR A 758 -17.76 1.02 -7.24
C TYR A 758 -17.27 -0.04 -6.25
N ASN A 759 -16.76 -1.17 -6.75
CA ASN A 759 -16.28 -2.30 -5.96
C ASN A 759 -17.42 -3.06 -5.24
N VAL A 760 -18.59 -3.14 -5.86
CA VAL A 760 -19.70 -4.05 -5.48
C VAL A 760 -20.24 -3.82 -4.05
N PRO A 761 -20.57 -2.58 -3.65
CA PRO A 761 -21.16 -2.30 -2.33
C PRO A 761 -22.60 -2.84 -2.22
N ASP A 762 -22.98 -3.27 -1.01
CA ASP A 762 -24.37 -3.52 -0.58
C ASP A 762 -24.96 -2.25 0.05
N LYS A 763 -24.20 -1.60 0.94
CA LYS A 763 -24.65 -0.45 1.74
C LYS A 763 -23.95 0.82 1.28
N GLY A 764 -24.72 1.91 1.24
CA GLY A 764 -24.26 3.27 0.95
C GLY A 764 -24.44 4.21 2.13
N TYR A 765 -24.49 3.70 3.36
CA TYR A 765 -24.74 4.49 4.56
C TYR A 765 -23.98 3.96 5.78
N PHE A 766 -23.71 4.85 6.74
CA PHE A 766 -23.20 4.50 8.05
C PHE A 766 -24.32 4.49 9.10
N LYS A 767 -24.20 3.62 10.10
CA LYS A 767 -25.00 3.71 11.34
C LYS A 767 -24.23 4.54 12.37
N ALA A 768 -24.10 5.84 12.13
CA ALA A 768 -23.38 6.75 13.01
C ALA A 768 -24.17 7.00 14.30
N ASN A 769 -23.90 6.20 15.33
CA ASN A 769 -24.54 6.34 16.64
C ASN A 769 -24.03 7.61 17.35
N PRO A 770 -24.80 8.17 18.31
CA PRO A 770 -24.24 9.13 19.26
C PRO A 770 -23.04 8.52 20.00
N TYR A 771 -21.94 9.26 20.11
CA TYR A 771 -20.73 8.85 20.83
C TYR A 771 -20.53 9.77 22.04
N ASP A 772 -20.41 9.18 23.23
CA ASP A 772 -20.30 9.91 24.49
C ASP A 772 -18.88 9.95 25.08
N GLY A 773 -17.90 9.40 24.35
CA GLY A 773 -16.50 9.43 24.74
C GLY A 773 -15.92 10.84 24.73
N PHE A 774 -14.91 11.06 25.58
CA PHE A 774 -14.22 12.34 25.66
C PHE A 774 -13.35 12.56 24.40
N PRO A 775 -13.32 13.77 23.81
CA PRO A 775 -14.04 15.00 24.20
C PRO A 775 -15.42 15.21 23.55
N TYR A 776 -15.94 14.23 22.80
CA TYR A 776 -17.14 14.35 21.93
C TYR A 776 -18.49 14.29 22.66
N LYS A 777 -18.50 14.12 23.97
CA LYS A 777 -19.70 13.95 24.77
C LYS A 777 -20.72 15.08 24.54
N GLY A 778 -21.93 14.69 24.16
CA GLY A 778 -23.08 15.60 24.02
C GLY A 778 -23.36 16.08 22.59
N TYR A 779 -22.60 15.61 21.60
CA TYR A 779 -22.81 15.95 20.20
C TYR A 779 -23.41 14.79 19.40
N ASP A 780 -24.36 15.12 18.51
CA ASP A 780 -24.73 14.24 17.41
C ASP A 780 -23.63 14.29 16.33
N GLN A 781 -23.02 13.16 16.00
CA GLN A 781 -21.83 13.15 15.16
C GLN A 781 -22.11 13.66 13.74
N ILE A 782 -23.27 13.33 13.15
CA ILE A 782 -23.63 13.74 11.79
C ILE A 782 -23.88 15.25 11.76
N ALA A 783 -24.77 15.74 12.62
CA ALA A 783 -25.11 17.16 12.67
C ALA A 783 -23.87 18.02 12.99
N ARG A 784 -23.03 17.57 13.93
CA ARG A 784 -21.82 18.30 14.32
C ARG A 784 -20.76 18.31 13.23
N ARG A 785 -20.58 17.20 12.49
CA ARG A 785 -19.70 17.16 11.31
C ARG A 785 -20.16 18.15 10.24
N ILE A 786 -21.46 18.21 9.94
CA ILE A 786 -22.04 19.15 8.97
C ILE A 786 -21.76 20.58 9.43
N GLU A 787 -22.09 20.92 10.68
CA GLU A 787 -21.88 22.27 11.24
C GLU A 787 -20.42 22.73 11.15
N LEU A 788 -19.48 21.89 11.60
CA LEU A 788 -18.04 22.22 11.57
C LEU A 788 -17.51 22.31 10.13
N THR A 789 -17.99 21.45 9.24
CA THR A 789 -17.58 21.47 7.82
C THR A 789 -18.15 22.70 7.12
N ASP A 790 -19.36 23.13 7.42
CA ASP A 790 -19.90 24.37 6.88
C ASP A 790 -19.13 25.59 7.39
N LYS A 791 -18.85 25.62 8.69
CA LYS A 791 -18.16 26.74 9.34
C LYS A 791 -16.70 26.87 8.89
N TYR A 792 -15.96 25.77 8.81
CA TYR A 792 -14.51 25.78 8.59
C TYR A 792 -14.08 25.23 7.22
N GLY A 793 -14.99 24.61 6.48
CA GLY A 793 -14.84 24.11 5.10
C GLY A 793 -15.63 24.94 4.07
N CYS A 794 -15.97 26.19 4.40
CA CYS A 794 -16.63 27.11 3.47
C CYS A 794 -17.98 26.61 2.93
N GLY A 795 -18.84 26.03 3.78
CA GLY A 795 -20.18 25.58 3.38
C GLY A 795 -20.19 24.26 2.59
N SER A 796 -19.20 23.40 2.79
CA SER A 796 -19.06 22.11 2.09
C SER A 796 -19.66 20.94 2.88
N GLY A 797 -20.50 21.20 3.89
CA GLY A 797 -21.20 20.16 4.63
C GLY A 797 -22.13 19.35 3.73
N VAL A 798 -22.22 18.05 3.99
CA VAL A 798 -23.05 17.11 3.21
C VAL A 798 -24.03 16.40 4.12
N ASP A 799 -25.31 16.47 3.78
CA ASP A 799 -26.38 15.68 4.40
C ASP A 799 -26.70 14.46 3.52
N TRP A 800 -25.85 13.45 3.62
CA TRP A 800 -25.98 12.21 2.85
C TRP A 800 -27.26 11.43 3.20
N GLN A 801 -27.82 11.61 4.41
CA GLN A 801 -29.07 10.97 4.81
C GLN A 801 -30.24 11.55 4.01
N LYS A 802 -30.28 12.88 3.88
CA LYS A 802 -31.26 13.56 3.07
C LYS A 802 -31.15 13.18 1.60
N GLU A 803 -29.94 13.09 1.06
CA GLU A 803 -29.73 12.69 -0.34
C GLU A 803 -30.25 11.29 -0.67
N ILE A 804 -29.99 10.32 0.20
CA ILE A 804 -30.54 8.96 0.06
C ILE A 804 -32.08 9.00 0.16
N ALA A 805 -32.63 9.76 1.11
CA ALA A 805 -34.08 9.88 1.28
C ALA A 805 -34.77 10.55 0.08
N ASP A 806 -34.18 11.60 -0.47
CA ASP A 806 -34.65 12.30 -1.67
C ASP A 806 -34.65 11.35 -2.88
N TYR A 807 -33.60 10.55 -3.06
CA TYR A 807 -33.56 9.57 -4.15
C TYR A 807 -34.58 8.44 -3.97
N ALA A 808 -34.76 7.94 -2.75
CA ALA A 808 -35.80 6.95 -2.48
C ALA A 808 -37.21 7.51 -2.77
N ALA A 809 -37.46 8.78 -2.47
CA ALA A 809 -38.69 9.46 -2.84
C ALA A 809 -38.84 9.58 -4.37
N TYR A 810 -37.77 9.97 -5.08
CA TYR A 810 -37.74 10.02 -6.54
C TYR A 810 -38.11 8.67 -7.17
N LEU A 811 -37.53 7.56 -6.70
CA LEU A 811 -37.85 6.22 -7.21
C LEU A 811 -39.32 5.85 -6.98
N LYS A 812 -39.88 6.21 -5.82
CA LYS A 812 -41.28 5.97 -5.51
C LYS A 812 -42.22 6.73 -6.46
N GLU A 813 -41.84 7.93 -6.90
CA GLU A 813 -42.59 8.73 -7.86
C GLU A 813 -42.61 8.11 -9.26
N GLN A 814 -41.61 7.30 -9.62
CA GLN A 814 -41.59 6.56 -10.90
C GLN A 814 -42.64 5.43 -10.97
N GLY A 815 -43.25 5.08 -9.83
CA GLY A 815 -44.29 4.05 -9.73
C GLY A 815 -43.74 2.64 -9.44
N PRO A 816 -44.63 1.65 -9.25
CA PRO A 816 -44.24 0.29 -8.91
C PRO A 816 -43.56 -0.41 -10.08
N ILE A 817 -42.45 -1.10 -9.78
CA ILE A 817 -41.74 -1.92 -10.75
C ILE A 817 -42.45 -3.27 -10.86
N THR A 818 -42.78 -3.67 -12.09
CA THR A 818 -43.40 -4.98 -12.36
C THR A 818 -42.35 -5.91 -12.97
N PRO A 819 -42.17 -7.13 -12.41
CA PRO A 819 -41.28 -8.11 -13.02
C PRO A 819 -41.72 -8.46 -14.44
N GLU A 820 -40.79 -8.37 -15.38
CA GLU A 820 -40.95 -8.79 -16.76
C GLU A 820 -40.48 -10.24 -16.93
N LEU A 821 -41.38 -11.11 -17.36
CA LEU A 821 -41.03 -12.46 -17.79
C LEU A 821 -40.51 -12.40 -19.24
N PRO A 822 -39.23 -12.72 -19.50
CA PRO A 822 -38.71 -12.70 -20.85
C PRO A 822 -39.42 -13.76 -21.70
N VAL A 823 -39.77 -13.38 -22.94
CA VAL A 823 -40.33 -14.33 -23.90
C VAL A 823 -39.28 -15.40 -24.19
N ARG A 824 -39.57 -16.65 -23.81
CA ARG A 824 -38.69 -17.78 -24.08
C ARG A 824 -38.51 -17.92 -25.59
N LYS A 825 -37.25 -17.88 -26.06
CA LYS A 825 -36.95 -18.23 -27.44
C LYS A 825 -37.41 -19.66 -27.71
N PRO A 826 -37.95 -19.96 -28.91
CA PRO A 826 -38.28 -21.33 -29.28
C PRO A 826 -37.01 -22.19 -29.19
N PRO A 827 -37.12 -23.48 -28.80
CA PRO A 827 -35.99 -24.38 -28.79
C PRO A 827 -35.29 -24.39 -30.14
N VAL A 828 -33.97 -24.22 -30.14
CA VAL A 828 -33.19 -24.33 -31.38
C VAL A 828 -33.24 -25.79 -31.83
N SER A 829 -33.65 -26.03 -33.07
CA SER A 829 -33.64 -27.38 -33.63
C SER A 829 -32.20 -27.83 -33.86
N GLU A 830 -31.77 -28.84 -33.11
CA GLU A 830 -30.42 -29.41 -33.25
C GLU A 830 -30.23 -30.06 -34.62
N LYS A 831 -29.40 -29.44 -35.46
CA LYS A 831 -28.97 -30.06 -36.72
C LYS A 831 -27.78 -30.97 -36.43
N LYS A 832 -27.98 -32.29 -36.55
CA LYS A 832 -26.90 -33.29 -36.42
C LYS A 832 -25.97 -33.23 -37.64
N VAL A 833 -24.89 -32.47 -37.52
CA VAL A 833 -23.78 -32.48 -38.48
C VAL A 833 -22.97 -33.77 -38.28
N ARG A 834 -22.69 -34.51 -39.36
CA ARG A 834 -21.86 -35.72 -39.32
C ARG A 834 -20.60 -35.53 -40.13
N VAL A 835 -19.47 -35.96 -39.58
CA VAL A 835 -18.18 -36.01 -40.26
C VAL A 835 -17.70 -37.47 -40.25
N PRO A 836 -17.40 -38.08 -41.40
CA PRO A 836 -16.90 -39.45 -41.45
C PRO A 836 -15.64 -39.62 -40.59
N GLY A 837 -15.62 -40.66 -39.74
CA GLY A 837 -14.49 -40.93 -38.87
C GLY A 837 -14.38 -40.02 -37.64
N TRP A 838 -15.40 -39.22 -37.32
CA TRP A 838 -15.45 -38.39 -36.10
C TRP A 838 -16.77 -38.63 -35.35
N PRO A 839 -16.77 -38.70 -34.00
CA PRO A 839 -15.62 -38.59 -33.09
C PRO A 839 -14.67 -39.80 -33.16
N LEU A 840 -13.43 -39.60 -32.71
CA LEU A 840 -12.38 -40.63 -32.61
C LEU A 840 -12.27 -41.14 -31.17
N LEU A 841 -11.93 -42.43 -31.01
CA LEU A 841 -11.45 -42.95 -29.73
C LEU A 841 -10.04 -42.43 -29.46
N ALA A 842 -9.65 -42.31 -28.18
CA ALA A 842 -8.33 -41.80 -27.79
C ALA A 842 -7.16 -42.55 -28.46
N GLU A 843 -7.23 -43.89 -28.55
CA GLU A 843 -6.21 -44.69 -29.23
C GLU A 843 -6.17 -44.45 -30.75
N SER A 844 -7.32 -44.16 -31.37
CA SER A 844 -7.39 -43.78 -32.78
C SER A 844 -6.78 -42.39 -33.02
N ALA A 845 -7.01 -41.43 -32.12
CA ALA A 845 -6.38 -40.11 -32.18
C ALA A 845 -4.85 -40.20 -32.00
N LYS A 846 -4.36 -41.00 -31.05
CA LYS A 846 -2.93 -41.29 -30.89
C LYS A 846 -2.33 -41.94 -32.14
N SER A 847 -3.03 -42.91 -32.72
CA SER A 847 -2.61 -43.58 -33.95
C SER A 847 -2.52 -42.59 -35.12
N LEU A 848 -3.50 -41.70 -35.26
CA LEU A 848 -3.50 -40.64 -36.27
C LEU A 848 -2.29 -39.71 -36.12
N GLN A 849 -1.92 -39.32 -34.90
CA GLN A 849 -0.70 -38.56 -34.65
C GLN A 849 0.57 -39.38 -34.95
N ALA A 850 0.59 -40.67 -34.60
CA ALA A 850 1.75 -41.55 -34.81
C ALA A 850 2.06 -41.81 -36.30
N GLU A 851 1.10 -41.59 -37.20
CA GLU A 851 1.31 -41.62 -38.65
C GLU A 851 2.12 -40.42 -39.18
N GLU A 852 2.27 -39.34 -38.39
CA GLU A 852 3.08 -38.18 -38.75
C GLU A 852 4.58 -38.51 -38.71
N ARG A 853 5.35 -37.95 -39.66
CA ARG A 853 6.81 -38.21 -39.77
C ARG A 853 7.60 -37.84 -38.52
N ARG A 854 7.15 -36.82 -37.79
CA ARG A 854 7.71 -36.36 -36.51
C ARG A 854 6.55 -35.94 -35.61
N THR A 855 6.58 -36.36 -34.36
CA THR A 855 5.52 -36.12 -33.37
C THR A 855 5.92 -35.14 -32.27
N ARG A 856 7.22 -34.83 -32.17
CA ARG A 856 7.82 -33.88 -31.22
C ARG A 856 8.82 -32.97 -31.91
N LYS A 857 8.92 -31.74 -31.41
CA LYS A 857 9.89 -30.72 -31.82
C LYS A 857 10.26 -29.89 -30.60
N GLU A 858 11.52 -29.50 -30.50
CA GLU A 858 12.01 -28.60 -29.47
C GLU A 858 12.64 -27.37 -30.14
N VAL A 859 12.50 -26.22 -29.48
CA VAL A 859 13.04 -24.94 -29.91
C VAL A 859 13.70 -24.28 -28.70
N ASP A 860 15.01 -24.09 -28.76
CA ASP A 860 15.77 -23.38 -27.74
C ASP A 860 15.49 -21.88 -27.83
N LEU A 861 15.05 -21.26 -26.73
CA LEU A 861 14.80 -19.81 -26.65
C LEU A 861 16.02 -19.07 -26.09
N ALA A 862 16.64 -19.64 -25.08
CA ALA A 862 17.85 -19.16 -24.39
C ALA A 862 18.55 -20.35 -23.72
N PRO A 863 19.80 -20.22 -23.23
CA PRO A 863 20.47 -21.30 -22.51
C PRO A 863 19.62 -21.82 -21.34
N GLY A 864 19.14 -23.06 -21.43
CA GLY A 864 18.32 -23.71 -20.42
C GLY A 864 16.81 -23.49 -20.55
N VAL A 865 16.35 -22.62 -21.45
CA VAL A 865 14.92 -22.32 -21.67
C VAL A 865 14.48 -22.89 -23.02
N VAL A 866 13.66 -23.95 -22.99
CA VAL A 866 13.25 -24.72 -24.17
C VAL A 866 11.73 -24.72 -24.31
N MET A 867 11.25 -24.45 -25.52
CA MET A 867 9.84 -24.61 -25.89
C MET A 867 9.64 -25.92 -26.65
N ARG A 868 8.69 -26.74 -26.19
CA ARG A 868 8.39 -28.05 -26.77
C ARG A 868 7.06 -28.02 -27.50
N PHE A 869 7.03 -28.69 -28.64
CA PHE A 869 5.88 -28.74 -29.53
C PHE A 869 5.48 -30.18 -29.83
N VAL A 870 4.17 -30.42 -29.90
CA VAL A 870 3.58 -31.66 -30.38
C VAL A 870 2.96 -31.47 -31.76
N ARG A 871 2.94 -32.55 -32.54
CA ARG A 871 2.39 -32.53 -33.89
C ARG A 871 0.88 -32.74 -33.86
N VAL A 872 0.08 -31.75 -34.26
CA VAL A 872 -1.37 -31.90 -34.38
C VAL A 872 -1.70 -32.32 -35.83
N PRO A 873 -2.28 -33.51 -36.05
CA PRO A 873 -2.54 -34.01 -37.40
C PRO A 873 -3.66 -33.24 -38.11
N ALA A 874 -3.63 -33.20 -39.44
CA ALA A 874 -4.74 -32.73 -40.27
C ALA A 874 -5.99 -33.59 -40.06
N GLY A 875 -7.17 -33.02 -40.26
CA GLY A 875 -8.42 -33.75 -40.02
C GLY A 875 -9.69 -32.93 -40.24
N GLN A 876 -10.83 -33.59 -40.04
CA GLN A 876 -12.15 -32.96 -40.07
C GLN A 876 -12.88 -33.26 -38.77
N PHE A 877 -13.64 -32.28 -38.28
CA PHE A 877 -14.44 -32.44 -37.06
C PHE A 877 -15.69 -31.57 -37.09
N VAL A 878 -16.56 -31.77 -36.10
CA VAL A 878 -17.70 -30.91 -35.86
C VAL A 878 -17.31 -29.88 -34.79
N MET A 879 -17.29 -28.61 -35.18
CA MET A 879 -16.98 -27.47 -34.32
C MET A 879 -18.25 -26.91 -33.69
N GLY A 880 -18.16 -26.46 -32.44
CA GLY A 880 -19.28 -25.94 -31.66
C GLY A 880 -20.06 -27.01 -30.90
N SER A 881 -21.14 -26.58 -30.23
CA SER A 881 -22.05 -27.48 -29.51
C SER A 881 -23.41 -26.83 -29.25
N TYR A 882 -24.47 -27.63 -29.26
CA TYR A 882 -25.80 -27.23 -28.78
C TYR A 882 -25.93 -27.33 -27.26
N ASN A 883 -24.97 -27.95 -26.56
CA ASN A 883 -24.93 -28.01 -25.09
C ASN A 883 -24.42 -26.71 -24.45
N GLY A 884 -23.83 -25.80 -25.25
CA GLY A 884 -23.24 -24.56 -24.78
C GLY A 884 -24.17 -23.34 -24.84
N ALA A 885 -23.58 -22.16 -24.65
CA ALA A 885 -24.24 -20.88 -24.88
C ALA A 885 -24.59 -20.63 -26.37
N GLU A 886 -25.45 -19.64 -26.63
CA GLU A 886 -25.98 -19.36 -27.98
C GLU A 886 -24.88 -19.08 -29.03
N ASP A 887 -23.75 -18.52 -28.62
CA ASP A 887 -22.61 -18.18 -29.48
C ASP A 887 -21.70 -19.37 -29.84
N ASN A 888 -22.03 -20.57 -29.36
CA ASN A 888 -21.35 -21.83 -29.68
C ASN A 888 -22.12 -22.68 -30.72
N GLN A 889 -23.28 -22.21 -31.17
CA GLN A 889 -24.20 -22.92 -32.05
C GLN A 889 -24.66 -22.05 -33.24
N PRO A 890 -25.10 -22.65 -34.37
CA PRO A 890 -25.16 -24.09 -34.65
C PRO A 890 -23.78 -24.70 -34.92
N THR A 891 -23.67 -26.01 -34.75
CA THR A 891 -22.46 -26.76 -35.07
C THR A 891 -22.12 -26.71 -36.57
N ALA A 892 -20.83 -26.76 -36.90
CA ALA A 892 -20.33 -26.67 -38.27
C ALA A 892 -19.29 -27.75 -38.58
N LYS A 893 -19.27 -28.25 -39.82
CA LYS A 893 -18.19 -29.11 -40.32
C LYS A 893 -16.97 -28.24 -40.61
N VAL A 894 -15.84 -28.56 -39.97
CA VAL A 894 -14.57 -27.82 -40.14
C VAL A 894 -13.46 -28.77 -40.61
N ASN A 895 -12.58 -28.27 -41.47
CA ASN A 895 -11.48 -29.02 -42.08
C ASN A 895 -10.14 -28.34 -41.79
N ILE A 896 -9.31 -28.99 -40.97
CA ILE A 896 -7.92 -28.63 -40.74
C ILE A 896 -7.09 -29.27 -41.87
N GLY A 897 -6.80 -28.47 -42.91
CA GLY A 897 -6.24 -28.99 -44.16
C GLY A 897 -4.77 -29.41 -44.12
N LYS A 898 -4.02 -28.96 -43.12
CA LYS A 898 -2.61 -29.31 -42.90
C LYS A 898 -2.37 -29.59 -41.42
N SER A 899 -1.49 -30.54 -41.16
CA SER A 899 -0.93 -30.76 -39.82
C SER A 899 -0.07 -29.55 -39.44
N PHE A 900 0.05 -29.28 -38.16
CA PHE A 900 0.83 -28.15 -37.63
C PHE A 900 1.47 -28.54 -36.30
N TRP A 901 2.47 -27.77 -35.86
CA TRP A 901 3.03 -27.94 -34.52
C TRP A 901 2.31 -27.02 -33.55
N MET A 902 2.03 -27.49 -32.34
CA MET A 902 1.48 -26.66 -31.27
C MET A 902 2.32 -26.85 -30.02
N ALA A 903 2.58 -25.75 -29.29
CA ALA A 903 3.27 -25.81 -28.00
C ALA A 903 2.53 -26.77 -27.06
N GLU A 904 3.27 -27.67 -26.41
CA GLU A 904 2.68 -28.73 -25.58
C GLU A 904 1.93 -28.18 -24.35
N ILE A 905 2.40 -27.03 -23.86
CA ILE A 905 1.84 -26.24 -22.77
C ILE A 905 1.63 -24.79 -23.26
N GLU A 906 0.89 -24.02 -22.48
CA GLU A 906 0.83 -22.56 -22.58
C GLU A 906 2.23 -21.94 -22.45
N VAL A 907 2.44 -20.76 -23.04
CA VAL A 907 3.72 -20.05 -22.90
C VAL A 907 3.92 -19.68 -21.42
N THR A 908 5.05 -20.07 -20.83
CA THR A 908 5.35 -19.78 -19.41
C THR A 908 5.92 -18.37 -19.22
N ASN A 909 5.91 -17.86 -17.98
CA ASN A 909 6.55 -16.60 -17.65
C ASN A 909 8.04 -16.60 -18.02
N GLU A 910 8.77 -17.70 -17.76
CA GLU A 910 10.17 -17.82 -18.15
C GLU A 910 10.37 -17.73 -19.67
N GLN A 911 9.56 -18.46 -20.44
CA GLN A 911 9.63 -18.44 -21.90
C GLN A 911 9.29 -17.06 -22.47
N TYR A 912 8.25 -16.41 -21.94
CA TYR A 912 7.84 -15.08 -22.36
C TYR A 912 8.92 -14.02 -22.07
N ASN A 913 9.53 -14.07 -20.88
CA ASN A 913 10.51 -13.10 -20.41
C ASN A 913 11.86 -13.16 -21.12
N VAL A 914 12.17 -14.25 -21.85
CA VAL A 914 13.29 -14.26 -22.81
C VAL A 914 13.12 -13.17 -23.87
N VAL A 915 11.88 -12.93 -24.30
CA VAL A 915 11.55 -11.96 -25.38
C VAL A 915 11.10 -10.61 -24.81
N CYS A 916 10.44 -10.63 -23.65
CA CYS A 916 9.82 -9.48 -22.99
C CYS A 916 10.23 -9.42 -21.51
N PRO A 917 11.50 -9.12 -21.17
CA PRO A 917 12.03 -9.25 -19.81
C PRO A 917 11.40 -8.33 -18.76
N GLU A 918 10.70 -7.27 -19.20
CA GLU A 918 10.01 -6.31 -18.33
C GLU A 918 8.59 -6.75 -17.96
N HIS A 919 8.09 -7.87 -18.49
CA HIS A 919 6.75 -8.37 -18.19
C HIS A 919 6.67 -8.98 -16.80
N ASP A 920 5.58 -8.69 -16.10
CA ASP A 920 5.27 -9.23 -14.79
C ASP A 920 3.79 -9.63 -14.75
N SER A 921 3.54 -10.94 -14.62
CA SER A 921 2.20 -11.50 -14.46
C SER A 921 1.56 -11.17 -13.09
N ARG A 922 2.28 -10.48 -12.19
CA ARG A 922 1.83 -9.93 -10.91
C ARG A 922 1.40 -11.00 -9.90
N TYR A 923 0.27 -10.76 -9.25
CA TYR A 923 -0.31 -11.54 -8.16
C TYR A 923 -1.79 -11.84 -8.44
N THR A 924 -2.31 -12.81 -7.70
CA THR A 924 -3.75 -13.10 -7.57
C THR A 924 -4.21 -12.72 -6.17
N ASP A 925 -5.37 -12.11 -6.07
CA ASP A 925 -5.91 -11.54 -4.84
C ASP A 925 -6.25 -12.59 -3.78
N GLN A 926 -6.21 -12.18 -2.52
CA GLN A 926 -6.73 -12.90 -1.35
C GLN A 926 -8.07 -12.30 -0.91
N GLN A 927 -8.91 -13.06 -0.20
CA GLN A 927 -10.25 -12.63 0.22
C GLN A 927 -10.35 -12.46 1.73
N TRP A 928 -9.83 -11.34 2.22
CA TRP A 928 -10.11 -10.75 3.54
C TRP A 928 -9.41 -9.37 3.60
N LYS A 929 -9.12 -8.88 4.80
CA LYS A 929 -8.15 -7.81 5.07
C LYS A 929 -6.81 -8.37 5.58
N ASP A 930 -5.90 -7.47 5.94
CA ASP A 930 -4.64 -7.75 6.68
C ASP A 930 -3.54 -8.43 5.83
N HIS A 931 -3.56 -8.19 4.52
CA HIS A 931 -2.59 -8.75 3.58
C HIS A 931 -1.18 -8.19 3.83
N THR A 932 -0.23 -9.07 4.17
CA THR A 932 1.18 -8.75 4.41
C THR A 932 2.04 -8.78 3.15
N THR A 933 1.46 -9.22 2.04
CA THR A 933 2.05 -9.32 0.70
C THR A 933 1.00 -8.89 -0.35
N PRO A 934 1.39 -8.60 -1.60
CA PRO A 934 0.42 -8.22 -2.63
C PRO A 934 -0.62 -9.29 -2.99
N GLY A 935 -0.42 -10.55 -2.60
CA GLY A 935 -1.29 -11.68 -2.93
C GLY A 935 -0.48 -12.93 -3.29
N TYR A 936 -1.12 -13.89 -3.96
CA TYR A 936 -0.46 -15.12 -4.41
C TYR A 936 0.36 -14.88 -5.68
N PRO A 937 1.66 -15.24 -5.73
CA PRO A 937 2.50 -15.01 -6.91
C PRO A 937 1.95 -15.67 -8.17
N ALA A 938 1.76 -14.86 -9.21
CA ALA A 938 1.30 -15.30 -10.53
C ALA A 938 2.40 -15.25 -11.61
N ASN A 939 3.63 -14.88 -11.20
CA ASN A 939 4.78 -14.64 -12.07
C ASN A 939 5.93 -15.63 -11.85
N LEU A 940 5.68 -16.83 -11.30
CA LEU A 940 6.72 -17.85 -11.15
C LEU A 940 7.13 -18.41 -12.53
N PRO A 941 8.39 -18.86 -12.71
CA PRO A 941 8.94 -19.26 -14.01
C PRO A 941 8.09 -20.25 -14.81
N ASP A 942 7.60 -21.30 -14.15
CA ASP A 942 6.84 -22.40 -14.78
C ASP A 942 5.33 -22.11 -14.88
N GLN A 943 4.84 -21.04 -14.27
CA GLN A 943 3.44 -20.64 -14.43
C GLN A 943 3.21 -20.08 -15.83
N PRO A 944 2.02 -20.30 -16.42
CA PRO A 944 1.67 -19.69 -17.70
C PRO A 944 1.61 -18.16 -17.57
N VAL A 945 2.05 -17.47 -18.63
CA VAL A 945 2.02 -16.02 -18.70
C VAL A 945 0.57 -15.52 -18.81
N ILE A 946 0.20 -14.52 -18.01
CA ILE A 946 -1.12 -13.88 -18.01
C ILE A 946 -0.97 -12.36 -18.12
N ARG A 947 -2.10 -11.63 -18.21
CA ARG A 947 -2.10 -10.17 -18.38
C ARG A 947 -1.34 -9.73 -19.64
N VAL A 948 -1.41 -10.56 -20.68
CA VAL A 948 -0.90 -10.26 -22.02
C VAL A 948 -2.08 -10.02 -22.95
N SER A 949 -1.98 -8.99 -23.79
CA SER A 949 -3.00 -8.72 -24.79
C SER A 949 -2.80 -9.62 -26.01
N TYR A 950 -3.81 -9.71 -26.88
CA TYR A 950 -3.68 -10.39 -28.16
C TYR A 950 -2.56 -9.78 -29.01
N GLU A 951 -2.43 -8.46 -28.99
CA GLU A 951 -1.38 -7.73 -29.70
C GLU A 951 0.02 -8.07 -29.15
N ASP A 952 0.18 -8.15 -27.82
CA ASP A 952 1.42 -8.60 -27.18
C ASP A 952 1.76 -10.04 -27.58
N ALA A 953 0.78 -10.94 -27.57
CA ALA A 953 0.95 -12.34 -27.91
C ALA A 953 1.34 -12.54 -29.39
N LEU A 954 0.76 -11.76 -30.31
CA LEU A 954 1.19 -11.75 -31.72
C LEU A 954 2.60 -11.18 -31.89
N ALA A 955 2.94 -10.10 -31.18
CA ALA A 955 4.29 -9.53 -31.23
C ALA A 955 5.34 -10.52 -30.72
N TYR A 956 5.01 -11.30 -29.68
CA TYR A 956 5.82 -12.41 -29.21
C TYR A 956 6.00 -13.48 -30.31
N CYS A 957 4.91 -13.92 -30.97
CA CYS A 957 4.99 -14.89 -32.07
C CYS A 957 5.89 -14.40 -33.22
N GLN A 958 5.79 -13.12 -33.57
CA GLN A 958 6.61 -12.52 -34.61
C GLN A 958 8.09 -12.55 -34.22
N LYS A 959 8.45 -12.07 -33.04
CA LYS A 959 9.83 -12.10 -32.55
C LYS A 959 10.36 -13.52 -32.45
N LEU A 960 9.53 -14.47 -31.99
CA LEU A 960 9.93 -15.87 -31.90
C LEU A 960 10.18 -16.47 -33.29
N SER A 961 9.40 -16.08 -34.30
CA SER A 961 9.65 -16.47 -35.70
C SER A 961 11.00 -15.94 -36.20
N GLU A 962 11.31 -14.68 -35.89
CA GLU A 962 12.57 -14.03 -36.26
C GLU A 962 13.78 -14.71 -35.58
N MET A 963 13.65 -15.09 -34.30
CA MET A 963 14.71 -15.74 -33.53
C MET A 963 15.00 -17.17 -34.00
N THR A 964 13.98 -17.90 -34.41
CA THR A 964 14.07 -19.36 -34.63
C THR A 964 14.09 -19.76 -36.10
N GLY A 965 13.68 -18.85 -36.99
CA GLY A 965 13.45 -19.12 -38.42
C GLY A 965 12.17 -19.93 -38.68
N GLU A 966 11.38 -20.23 -37.65
CA GLU A 966 10.11 -20.95 -37.75
C GLU A 966 8.96 -19.99 -38.05
N LYS A 967 7.86 -20.50 -38.62
CA LYS A 967 6.64 -19.71 -38.85
C LYS A 967 5.71 -19.78 -37.64
N VAL A 968 6.03 -19.02 -36.60
CA VAL A 968 5.27 -19.02 -35.35
C VAL A 968 4.06 -18.09 -35.43
N SER A 969 2.91 -18.55 -34.95
CA SER A 969 1.67 -17.77 -34.86
C SER A 969 0.82 -18.24 -33.67
N LEU A 970 -0.20 -17.47 -33.31
CA LEU A 970 -1.32 -17.98 -32.51
C LEU A 970 -2.17 -18.95 -33.35
N PRO A 971 -2.79 -19.97 -32.73
CA PRO A 971 -3.73 -20.85 -33.44
C PRO A 971 -4.94 -20.07 -33.93
N THR A 972 -5.55 -20.49 -35.05
CA THR A 972 -6.95 -20.13 -35.31
C THR A 972 -7.83 -20.79 -34.27
N GLU A 973 -9.02 -20.23 -34.08
CA GLU A 973 -10.03 -20.82 -33.22
C GLU A 973 -10.35 -22.29 -33.58
N ALA A 974 -10.44 -22.60 -34.88
CA ALA A 974 -10.66 -23.96 -35.35
C ALA A 974 -9.48 -24.89 -35.06
N GLN A 975 -8.24 -24.41 -35.24
CA GLN A 975 -7.04 -25.17 -34.89
C GLN A 975 -7.01 -25.48 -33.39
N TRP A 976 -7.35 -24.49 -32.57
CA TRP A 976 -7.42 -24.65 -31.12
C TRP A 976 -8.49 -25.68 -30.72
N GLU A 977 -9.72 -25.58 -31.21
CA GLU A 977 -10.79 -26.52 -30.83
C GLU A 977 -10.50 -27.94 -31.32
N TRP A 978 -9.93 -28.11 -32.52
CA TRP A 978 -9.47 -29.42 -33.01
C TRP A 978 -8.42 -30.04 -32.09
N ALA A 979 -7.42 -29.23 -31.71
CA ALA A 979 -6.34 -29.65 -30.83
C ALA A 979 -6.84 -29.98 -29.42
N CYS A 980 -7.76 -29.18 -28.88
CA CYS A 980 -8.39 -29.35 -27.57
C CYS A 980 -9.20 -30.65 -27.51
N ARG A 981 -10.05 -30.89 -28.51
CA ARG A 981 -10.90 -32.09 -28.60
C ARG A 981 -10.09 -33.37 -28.74
N ALA A 982 -8.98 -33.33 -29.48
CA ALA A 982 -8.12 -34.49 -29.73
C ALA A 982 -8.90 -35.78 -30.08
N GLY A 983 -9.94 -35.64 -30.89
CA GLY A 983 -10.84 -36.72 -31.30
C GLY A 983 -12.20 -36.76 -30.59
N SER A 984 -12.33 -36.21 -29.39
CA SER A 984 -13.58 -36.24 -28.61
C SER A 984 -14.71 -35.42 -29.24
N GLY A 985 -15.93 -35.94 -29.13
CA GLY A 985 -17.18 -35.25 -29.46
C GLY A 985 -17.91 -34.68 -28.24
N ASP A 986 -17.41 -34.95 -27.03
CA ASP A 986 -18.02 -34.52 -25.77
C ASP A 986 -17.59 -33.08 -25.38
N ASP A 987 -17.95 -32.66 -24.15
CA ASP A 987 -17.60 -31.35 -23.61
C ASP A 987 -16.08 -31.21 -23.35
N PHE A 988 -15.45 -32.32 -22.98
CA PHE A 988 -14.01 -32.45 -22.72
C PHE A 988 -13.42 -33.65 -23.47
N TRP A 989 -12.09 -33.68 -23.62
CA TRP A 989 -11.43 -34.88 -24.14
C TRP A 989 -11.51 -36.09 -23.18
N PHE A 990 -11.76 -35.82 -21.90
CA PHE A 990 -11.89 -36.80 -20.81
C PHE A 990 -13.35 -37.03 -20.36
N GLY A 991 -14.35 -36.51 -21.08
CA GLY A 991 -15.77 -36.79 -20.84
C GLY A 991 -16.67 -35.54 -20.87
N ASN A 992 -17.64 -35.46 -19.96
CA ASN A 992 -18.70 -34.43 -19.97
C ASN A 992 -18.62 -33.50 -18.74
N LEU A 993 -19.55 -32.55 -18.63
CA LEU A 993 -19.63 -31.60 -17.50
C LEU A 993 -19.58 -32.19 -16.08
N ASN A 994 -19.91 -33.47 -15.89
CA ASN A 994 -19.87 -34.14 -14.59
C ASN A 994 -18.63 -35.02 -14.39
N SER A 995 -17.68 -35.00 -15.32
CA SER A 995 -16.41 -35.72 -15.18
C SER A 995 -15.55 -35.09 -14.08
N ASP A 996 -14.93 -35.94 -13.25
CA ASP A 996 -13.85 -35.52 -12.34
C ASP A 996 -12.63 -35.10 -13.17
N PHE A 997 -12.33 -33.79 -13.13
CA PHE A 997 -11.25 -33.18 -13.90
C PHE A 997 -9.93 -33.07 -13.15
N SER A 998 -9.86 -33.47 -11.88
CA SER A 998 -8.70 -33.25 -10.98
C SER A 998 -7.35 -33.71 -11.53
N LYS A 999 -7.34 -34.77 -12.35
CA LYS A 999 -6.12 -35.31 -12.97
C LYS A 999 -5.79 -34.71 -14.33
N TYR A 1000 -6.71 -33.97 -14.92
CA TYR A 1000 -6.67 -33.56 -16.32
C TYR A 1000 -6.52 -32.05 -16.48
N GLU A 1001 -7.07 -31.25 -15.56
CA GLU A 1001 -7.18 -29.80 -15.72
C GLU A 1001 -7.21 -29.03 -14.40
N ASN A 1002 -6.87 -27.74 -14.47
CA ASN A 1002 -7.00 -26.76 -13.39
C ASN A 1002 -8.23 -25.86 -13.62
N MET A 1003 -9.32 -26.05 -12.89
CA MET A 1003 -10.57 -25.28 -13.08
C MET A 1003 -11.16 -24.87 -11.73
N ALA A 1004 -12.18 -24.02 -11.71
CA ALA A 1004 -12.78 -23.58 -10.45
C ALA A 1004 -13.37 -24.75 -9.64
N ASP A 1005 -12.68 -25.13 -8.57
CA ASP A 1005 -12.96 -26.31 -7.76
C ASP A 1005 -12.92 -26.00 -6.25
N ALA A 1006 -12.88 -27.03 -5.40
CA ALA A 1006 -12.84 -26.89 -3.96
C ALA A 1006 -11.63 -26.08 -3.43
N GLN A 1007 -10.53 -25.96 -4.16
CA GLN A 1007 -9.33 -25.21 -3.75
C GLN A 1007 -9.58 -23.69 -3.67
N LEU A 1008 -10.53 -23.15 -4.45
CA LEU A 1008 -10.89 -21.72 -4.36
C LEU A 1008 -11.44 -21.33 -2.98
N ASN A 1009 -11.86 -22.29 -2.16
CA ASN A 1009 -12.21 -22.02 -0.76
C ASN A 1009 -11.04 -21.48 0.07
N LYS A 1010 -9.80 -21.77 -0.34
CA LYS A 1010 -8.59 -21.30 0.35
C LYS A 1010 -8.27 -19.83 0.07
N MET A 1011 -8.92 -19.21 -0.91
CA MET A 1011 -8.85 -17.77 -1.14
C MET A 1011 -9.47 -16.98 0.01
N ALA A 1012 -10.46 -17.56 0.71
CA ALA A 1012 -11.00 -17.01 1.94
C ALA A 1012 -9.98 -17.19 3.05
N VAL A 1013 -9.41 -16.09 3.51
CA VAL A 1013 -8.31 -16.08 4.48
C VAL A 1013 -8.70 -15.28 5.74
N ILE A 1014 -7.89 -15.36 6.80
CA ILE A 1014 -8.07 -14.56 8.01
C ILE A 1014 -6.76 -14.43 8.81
N GLY A 1015 -6.64 -13.31 9.55
CA GLY A 1015 -5.54 -13.04 10.47
C GLY A 1015 -4.42 -12.20 9.84
N VAL A 1016 -3.47 -11.77 10.67
CA VAL A 1016 -2.23 -11.15 10.19
C VAL A 1016 -1.39 -12.23 9.51
N ASP A 1017 -0.82 -11.90 8.34
CA ASP A 1017 -0.22 -12.88 7.43
C ASP A 1017 -1.24 -13.98 7.06
N PRO A 1018 -2.30 -13.58 6.35
CA PRO A 1018 -3.59 -14.23 6.42
C PRO A 1018 -3.53 -15.66 5.88
N GLN A 1019 -4.11 -16.59 6.64
CA GLN A 1019 -4.14 -18.02 6.34
C GLN A 1019 -5.55 -18.48 5.95
N PRO A 1020 -5.71 -19.58 5.18
CA PRO A 1020 -7.02 -20.11 4.82
C PRO A 1020 -7.96 -20.28 6.01
N MET A 1021 -9.17 -19.76 5.88
CA MET A 1021 -10.16 -19.71 6.94
C MET A 1021 -10.75 -21.10 7.23
N SER A 1022 -10.92 -21.43 8.51
CA SER A 1022 -11.64 -22.65 8.93
C SER A 1022 -13.11 -22.59 8.51
N LYS A 1023 -13.69 -23.73 8.13
CA LYS A 1023 -15.13 -23.86 7.79
C LYS A 1023 -16.06 -23.48 8.94
N ASP A 1024 -15.60 -23.62 10.18
CA ASP A 1024 -16.38 -23.26 11.38
C ASP A 1024 -16.35 -21.75 11.69
N ASN A 1025 -15.56 -20.97 10.95
CA ASN A 1025 -15.52 -19.53 11.12
C ASN A 1025 -16.83 -18.89 10.64
N PRO A 1026 -17.46 -17.98 11.41
CA PRO A 1026 -18.72 -17.35 11.05
C PRO A 1026 -18.67 -16.49 9.77
N TRP A 1027 -17.48 -16.11 9.30
CA TRP A 1027 -17.28 -15.39 8.05
C TRP A 1027 -17.04 -16.31 6.84
N TYR A 1028 -16.78 -17.60 7.06
CA TYR A 1028 -16.45 -18.53 6.00
C TYR A 1028 -17.51 -18.59 4.88
N PRO A 1029 -18.83 -18.66 5.18
CA PRO A 1029 -19.84 -18.70 4.13
C PRO A 1029 -19.91 -17.42 3.27
N TYR A 1030 -19.49 -16.28 3.84
CA TYR A 1030 -19.49 -15.00 3.15
C TYR A 1030 -18.24 -14.83 2.30
N GLN A 1031 -17.10 -15.37 2.73
CA GLN A 1031 -15.82 -15.17 2.05
C GLN A 1031 -15.50 -16.29 1.07
N SER A 1032 -15.92 -17.52 1.30
CA SER A 1032 -15.72 -18.64 0.36
C SER A 1032 -16.72 -18.65 -0.80
N TYR A 1033 -17.05 -17.48 -1.33
CA TYR A 1033 -18.21 -17.27 -2.22
C TYR A 1033 -17.95 -17.60 -3.70
N LEU A 1034 -16.69 -17.74 -4.14
CA LEU A 1034 -16.38 -17.92 -5.56
C LEU A 1034 -17.13 -19.14 -6.15
N PRO A 1035 -17.83 -18.99 -7.28
CA PRO A 1035 -18.51 -20.09 -7.96
C PRO A 1035 -17.53 -21.17 -8.41
N LYS A 1036 -17.79 -22.43 -8.04
CA LYS A 1036 -16.85 -23.56 -8.22
C LYS A 1036 -17.57 -24.92 -8.23
N GLU A 1037 -16.89 -25.97 -8.67
CA GLU A 1037 -17.31 -27.37 -8.52
C GLU A 1037 -16.75 -27.94 -7.21
N GLU A 1038 -17.55 -27.94 -6.14
CA GLU A 1038 -17.08 -28.36 -4.80
C GLU A 1038 -16.78 -29.85 -4.69
N SER A 1039 -17.25 -30.69 -5.62
CA SER A 1039 -17.00 -32.13 -5.58
C SER A 1039 -15.64 -32.55 -6.14
N VAL A 1040 -14.88 -31.62 -6.72
CA VAL A 1040 -13.56 -31.86 -7.32
C VAL A 1040 -12.49 -31.08 -6.55
N ASP A 1041 -11.31 -31.69 -6.42
CA ASP A 1041 -10.11 -31.08 -5.83
C ASP A 1041 -8.89 -31.49 -6.66
N ASP A 1042 -8.33 -30.55 -7.39
CA ASP A 1042 -7.16 -30.68 -8.26
C ASP A 1042 -5.84 -30.28 -7.55
N GLY A 1043 -5.95 -29.78 -6.31
CA GLY A 1043 -4.84 -29.37 -5.47
C GLY A 1043 -4.11 -28.08 -5.90
N SER A 1044 -4.66 -27.30 -6.83
CA SER A 1044 -4.14 -26.00 -7.28
C SER A 1044 -5.15 -24.90 -7.02
N MET A 1045 -4.71 -23.79 -6.41
CA MET A 1045 -5.59 -22.66 -6.12
C MET A 1045 -5.52 -21.55 -7.18
N ILE A 1046 -4.36 -21.44 -7.84
CA ILE A 1046 -4.07 -20.49 -8.93
C ILE A 1046 -3.46 -21.26 -10.09
N GLN A 1047 -3.07 -20.55 -11.16
CA GLN A 1047 -2.33 -21.16 -12.26
C GLN A 1047 -1.01 -21.79 -11.79
N VAL A 1048 -0.66 -22.92 -12.38
CA VAL A 1048 0.53 -23.73 -12.04
C VAL A 1048 1.17 -24.27 -13.31
N ASP A 1049 2.30 -24.98 -13.17
CA ASP A 1049 2.88 -25.76 -14.25
C ASP A 1049 1.85 -26.74 -14.83
N SER A 1050 1.52 -26.57 -16.11
CA SER A 1050 0.56 -27.38 -16.86
C SER A 1050 0.89 -28.87 -16.84
N LYS A 1051 2.16 -29.26 -16.64
CA LYS A 1051 2.58 -30.67 -16.55
C LYS A 1051 2.20 -31.35 -15.23
N LYS A 1052 1.59 -30.63 -14.29
CA LYS A 1052 0.92 -31.24 -13.13
C LYS A 1052 -0.26 -32.14 -13.57
N TYR A 1053 -0.82 -31.88 -14.75
CA TYR A 1053 -1.99 -32.58 -15.28
C TYR A 1053 -1.64 -33.55 -16.41
N GLN A 1054 -2.60 -34.40 -16.80
CA GLN A 1054 -2.43 -35.32 -17.91
C GLN A 1054 -2.68 -34.64 -19.26
N ALA A 1055 -1.85 -34.97 -20.24
CA ALA A 1055 -2.07 -34.54 -21.61
C ALA A 1055 -3.24 -35.26 -22.28
N ASN A 1056 -3.91 -34.57 -23.20
CA ASN A 1056 -4.91 -35.15 -24.08
C ASN A 1056 -4.28 -36.15 -25.09
N PRO A 1057 -5.07 -36.87 -25.90
CA PRO A 1057 -4.55 -37.86 -26.86
C PRO A 1057 -3.55 -37.34 -27.90
N PHE A 1058 -3.46 -36.03 -28.15
CA PHE A 1058 -2.43 -35.41 -28.99
C PHE A 1058 -1.19 -34.95 -28.21
N GLY A 1059 -1.13 -35.17 -26.90
CA GLY A 1059 0.00 -34.79 -26.06
C GLY A 1059 0.00 -33.32 -25.63
N LEU A 1060 -1.15 -32.64 -25.69
CA LEU A 1060 -1.31 -31.26 -25.22
C LEU A 1060 -1.86 -31.24 -23.80
N TYR A 1061 -1.28 -30.38 -22.97
CA TYR A 1061 -1.69 -30.17 -21.57
C TYR A 1061 -2.53 -28.91 -21.44
N SER A 1062 -3.37 -28.90 -20.41
CA SER A 1062 -4.16 -27.73 -19.97
C SER A 1062 -4.94 -27.04 -21.10
N MET A 1063 -5.63 -27.85 -21.93
CA MET A 1063 -6.40 -27.31 -23.06
C MET A 1063 -7.80 -26.84 -22.65
N HIS A 1064 -8.25 -27.13 -21.43
CA HIS A 1064 -9.55 -26.72 -20.92
C HIS A 1064 -9.45 -25.77 -19.73
N GLY A 1065 -8.40 -25.81 -18.93
CA GLY A 1065 -8.23 -25.02 -17.71
C GLY A 1065 -6.87 -24.32 -17.61
N ASN A 1066 -6.45 -24.04 -16.38
CA ASN A 1066 -5.27 -23.25 -15.98
C ASN A 1066 -5.41 -21.77 -16.34
N ILE A 1067 -5.34 -21.43 -17.63
CA ILE A 1067 -5.59 -20.08 -18.15
C ILE A 1067 -6.34 -20.16 -19.49
N ALA A 1068 -7.14 -19.14 -19.78
CA ALA A 1068 -7.77 -19.05 -21.09
C ALA A 1068 -6.77 -18.50 -22.12
N GLU A 1069 -6.97 -18.81 -23.41
CA GLU A 1069 -5.95 -18.59 -24.43
C GLU A 1069 -6.41 -17.74 -25.60
N TRP A 1070 -5.60 -16.76 -25.99
CA TRP A 1070 -5.78 -16.01 -27.23
C TRP A 1070 -5.69 -16.89 -28.46
N THR A 1071 -6.59 -16.65 -29.42
CA THR A 1071 -6.51 -17.17 -30.79
C THR A 1071 -6.41 -16.01 -31.78
N ARG A 1072 -5.96 -16.26 -33.01
CA ARG A 1072 -5.92 -15.22 -34.06
C ARG A 1072 -7.25 -14.93 -34.74
N SER A 1073 -8.32 -15.61 -34.35
CA SER A 1073 -9.63 -15.46 -34.98
C SER A 1073 -10.40 -14.26 -34.44
N ASP A 1074 -11.15 -13.61 -35.32
CA ASP A 1074 -12.16 -12.61 -34.96
C ASP A 1074 -13.38 -13.28 -34.30
N TYR A 1075 -13.94 -12.63 -33.28
CA TYR A 1075 -15.15 -13.12 -32.61
C TYR A 1075 -16.38 -12.83 -33.48
N LEU A 1076 -16.77 -13.85 -34.27
CA LEU A 1076 -17.88 -13.81 -35.21
C LEU A 1076 -19.00 -14.81 -34.81
N PRO A 1077 -20.26 -14.56 -35.23
CA PRO A 1077 -21.38 -15.47 -35.00
C PRO A 1077 -21.21 -16.82 -35.68
N TYR A 1078 -21.80 -17.86 -35.08
CA TYR A 1078 -21.86 -19.20 -35.66
C TYR A 1078 -23.00 -19.35 -36.68
N PRO A 1079 -22.95 -20.33 -37.62
CA PRO A 1079 -21.96 -21.41 -37.73
C PRO A 1079 -20.57 -20.90 -38.12
N TYR A 1080 -19.54 -21.51 -37.55
CA TYR A 1080 -18.15 -21.18 -37.87
C TYR A 1080 -17.88 -21.26 -39.39
N ASN A 1081 -17.24 -20.23 -39.93
CA ASN A 1081 -16.82 -20.18 -41.32
C ASN A 1081 -15.55 -19.35 -41.50
N GLU A 1082 -14.42 -20.05 -41.67
CA GLU A 1082 -13.10 -19.46 -41.86
C GLU A 1082 -12.96 -18.58 -43.11
N LYS A 1083 -13.91 -18.66 -44.07
CA LYS A 1083 -13.89 -17.84 -45.29
C LYS A 1083 -14.48 -16.43 -45.10
N VAL A 1084 -15.13 -16.17 -43.96
CA VAL A 1084 -15.71 -14.86 -43.67
C VAL A 1084 -14.58 -13.86 -43.47
N LYS A 1085 -14.56 -12.79 -44.27
CA LYS A 1085 -13.54 -11.72 -44.21
C LYS A 1085 -13.97 -10.52 -43.36
N THR A 1086 -15.05 -10.67 -42.60
CA THR A 1086 -15.57 -9.61 -41.73
C THR A 1086 -14.71 -9.56 -40.49
N SER A 1087 -14.22 -8.39 -40.12
CA SER A 1087 -13.48 -8.18 -38.88
C SER A 1087 -14.43 -7.97 -37.70
N SER A 1088 -13.97 -8.29 -36.49
CA SER A 1088 -14.67 -8.00 -35.24
C SER A 1088 -13.84 -7.04 -34.40
N LYS A 1089 -14.50 -6.26 -33.53
CA LYS A 1089 -13.79 -5.45 -32.53
C LYS A 1089 -13.17 -6.32 -31.43
N TYR A 1090 -13.58 -7.59 -31.34
CA TYR A 1090 -13.10 -8.55 -30.35
C TYR A 1090 -12.37 -9.73 -31.00
N LYS A 1091 -11.39 -10.25 -30.29
CA LYS A 1091 -10.70 -11.50 -30.62
C LYS A 1091 -11.22 -12.65 -29.77
N VAL A 1092 -11.19 -13.85 -30.34
CA VAL A 1092 -11.66 -15.05 -29.64
C VAL A 1092 -10.59 -15.53 -28.66
N VAL A 1093 -11.02 -15.72 -27.42
CA VAL A 1093 -10.31 -16.46 -26.38
C VAL A 1093 -11.00 -17.81 -26.17
N ARG A 1094 -10.21 -18.87 -26.08
CA ARG A 1094 -10.67 -20.26 -25.89
C ARG A 1094 -10.23 -20.82 -24.55
N GLY A 1095 -10.87 -21.91 -24.13
CA GLY A 1095 -10.59 -22.58 -22.85
C GLY A 1095 -11.14 -21.83 -21.63
N GLY A 1096 -10.89 -22.42 -20.48
CA GLY A 1096 -11.19 -21.92 -19.14
C GLY A 1096 -9.91 -21.53 -18.40
N SER A 1097 -10.06 -21.14 -17.14
CA SER A 1097 -8.96 -20.84 -16.22
C SER A 1097 -9.25 -21.48 -14.86
N TYR A 1098 -8.29 -21.40 -13.93
CA TYR A 1098 -8.45 -21.87 -12.56
C TYR A 1098 -9.64 -21.23 -11.80
N ILE A 1099 -10.21 -20.12 -12.29
CA ILE A 1099 -11.41 -19.48 -11.74
C ILE A 1099 -12.68 -19.68 -12.59
N ASP A 1100 -12.58 -20.33 -13.75
CA ASP A 1100 -13.75 -20.64 -14.56
C ASP A 1100 -14.33 -22.01 -14.18
N ARG A 1101 -15.66 -22.05 -14.02
CA ARG A 1101 -16.39 -23.31 -13.81
C ARG A 1101 -16.34 -24.21 -15.06
N PRO A 1102 -16.49 -25.54 -14.92
CA PRO A 1102 -16.38 -26.48 -16.05
C PRO A 1102 -17.20 -26.11 -17.30
N LYS A 1103 -18.40 -25.56 -17.14
CA LYS A 1103 -19.26 -25.12 -18.27
C LYS A 1103 -18.67 -23.98 -19.13
N TYR A 1104 -17.71 -23.22 -18.61
CA TYR A 1104 -17.01 -22.14 -19.32
C TYR A 1104 -15.59 -22.54 -19.77
N ALA A 1105 -15.26 -23.83 -19.64
CA ALA A 1105 -13.96 -24.43 -19.94
C ALA A 1105 -14.06 -25.56 -20.99
N THR A 1106 -15.25 -25.82 -21.53
CA THR A 1106 -15.48 -26.88 -22.51
C THR A 1106 -14.73 -26.62 -23.82
N ALA A 1107 -14.55 -27.67 -24.64
CA ALA A 1107 -13.85 -27.57 -25.92
C ALA A 1107 -14.44 -26.49 -26.86
N TYR A 1108 -15.74 -26.22 -26.73
CA TYR A 1108 -16.47 -25.25 -27.54
C TYR A 1108 -16.71 -23.92 -26.84
N ALA A 1109 -16.28 -23.73 -25.58
CA ALA A 1109 -16.44 -22.47 -24.87
C ALA A 1109 -15.61 -21.36 -25.52
N ARG A 1110 -16.20 -20.16 -25.61
CA ARG A 1110 -15.60 -18.98 -26.22
C ARG A 1110 -15.78 -17.78 -25.32
N LYS A 1111 -14.77 -16.92 -25.30
CA LYS A 1111 -14.80 -15.59 -24.68
C LYS A 1111 -14.34 -14.56 -25.72
N ALA A 1112 -14.64 -13.29 -25.49
CA ALA A 1112 -14.36 -12.22 -26.43
C ALA A 1112 -13.84 -10.99 -25.68
N TYR A 1113 -12.67 -10.50 -26.09
CA TYR A 1113 -12.04 -9.33 -25.51
C TYR A 1113 -11.39 -8.46 -26.59
N TYR A 1114 -11.12 -7.20 -26.27
CA TYR A 1114 -10.45 -6.29 -27.20
C TYR A 1114 -9.01 -6.75 -27.45
N PRO A 1115 -8.46 -6.54 -28.65
CA PRO A 1115 -7.11 -7.02 -29.00
C PRO A 1115 -5.99 -6.40 -28.15
N TRP A 1116 -6.18 -5.20 -27.62
CA TRP A 1116 -5.24 -4.48 -26.75
C TRP A 1116 -5.51 -4.71 -25.25
N GLN A 1117 -6.62 -5.36 -24.89
CA GLN A 1117 -6.98 -5.61 -23.48
C GLN A 1117 -6.08 -6.70 -22.88
N ARG A 1118 -5.48 -6.41 -21.73
CA ARG A 1118 -4.76 -7.39 -20.90
C ARG A 1118 -5.74 -7.93 -19.87
N VAL A 1119 -5.96 -9.25 -19.85
CA VAL A 1119 -6.95 -9.87 -18.95
C VAL A 1119 -6.22 -10.71 -17.91
N HIS A 1120 -6.64 -10.59 -16.64
CA HIS A 1120 -6.00 -11.18 -15.47
C HIS A 1120 -5.83 -12.71 -15.52
N ASN A 1121 -6.62 -13.43 -16.31
CA ASN A 1121 -6.56 -14.90 -16.43
C ASN A 1121 -6.45 -15.40 -17.87
N VAL A 1122 -5.99 -14.54 -18.79
CA VAL A 1122 -5.78 -14.90 -20.20
C VAL A 1122 -4.30 -14.81 -20.57
N GLY A 1123 -3.81 -15.90 -21.14
CA GLY A 1123 -2.50 -16.00 -21.79
C GLY A 1123 -2.64 -16.54 -23.20
N PHE A 1124 -1.69 -17.36 -23.64
CA PHE A 1124 -1.72 -17.96 -24.97
C PHE A 1124 -0.78 -19.15 -25.11
N ARG A 1125 -1.01 -19.94 -26.15
CA ARG A 1125 -0.04 -20.90 -26.70
C ARG A 1125 0.23 -20.62 -28.16
N VAL A 1126 1.36 -21.10 -28.67
CA VAL A 1126 1.81 -20.84 -30.04
C VAL A 1126 1.77 -22.09 -30.92
N ILE A 1127 1.66 -21.88 -32.22
CA ILE A 1127 1.79 -22.92 -33.25
C ILE A 1127 2.94 -22.60 -34.20
N ILE A 1128 3.48 -23.63 -34.87
CA ILE A 1128 4.35 -23.48 -36.05
C ILE A 1128 3.62 -24.02 -37.27
N GLU A 1129 3.47 -23.18 -38.28
CA GLU A 1129 2.82 -23.54 -39.55
C GLU A 1129 3.76 -24.31 -40.50
N ASP A 1130 3.17 -25.23 -41.27
CA ASP A 1130 3.82 -26.00 -42.36
C ASP A 1130 3.84 -25.26 -43.71
#